data_AF-A0A3D0GL51-F1
#
_entry.id   AF-A0A3D0GL51-F1
#
_cell.length_a   1.000
_cell.length_b   1.000
_cell.length_c   1.000
_cell.angle_alpha   90.00
_cell.angle_beta   90.00
_cell.angle_gamma   90.00
#
_symmetry.space_group_name_H-M   'P 1'
#
loop_
_entity.id
_entity.type
_entity.pdbx_description
1 polymer ?
#
loop_
_entity_poly.entity_id
_entity_poly.type
_entity_poly.pdbx_seq_one_letter_code
_entity_poly.pdbx_strand_id
1 'polypeptide(L)'
;MKSLISRHPLKGTAAACLCLLVGCGGSGSGSSSEPGIADTPPQTEQPNEENSFTPFKIEIQTPVEGAVTTTSTAIECAANQNCTVDVTDIFFDETFVADPAPGWLFAGWKQRDAGLCGGNSTPCTIDTTGWAGNPTLEGWLADPTFITYLEPEFVVERTTKEIAMAGEQTITQSGFTIEFDFYRNSAYECGLSGNYTFMVLNPANGSADDEAPLWVYLHGGGVGHYDDQGNYYAVLGQTEDTWNNEETFQDLQNTLSARILNNGQPINNTLTRRIQEGYRTVVVSMCDHDLYSGLGTPYPNNPNPDAEVNGMQATMSAVDYVVANYPTTEVWAHGSSAGSTGTYNLAMSYVAEGIHLTGAVPDSIFPTPRAIPLTAAYGGDPSSPYQLGFDSEAVVEKMGFYGDLSRNAHPEARIAAGFTDVPFLFVGGRNDPFCNHNLPAIPEALAEGINHNCDYYHEGLSQVIAAQPDSPHQLAYIQDRGHVPTLDAGPVNNTVDTFISDIQAGNPAAPFRVIPGDKMMLMGHSFFRPFADEMPYHAIRAGVDGHSQNVEFSGGASGAPLALWNDAVHRANIQAVLNAGDVDVFGMTCCDWQLTPGGDPVLDPEGNPILSLEGWQLWFDYALAQNPDTEFFIGIPWFDYPTDYADAEAYADLWNLFYNTLVLPAVDDLRALYPGVTIYSIPYGQAVNELRAMFEAGNIPELANLEGPGATSLFTDYKGHGGQLLKDLVEYVWMDAIYGVDLDKYAHDDGYQTDLKALAKSIMDAHNPDYNGPNR
;
A
#
# COMPACT_ATOMS: atom_id res chain seq x y z
N MET A 1 67.58 -14.96 40.60
CA MET A 1 66.85 -15.00 39.31
C MET A 1 65.79 -16.08 39.46
N LYS A 2 64.57 -15.89 39.98
CA LYS A 2 63.55 -14.84 39.84
C LYS A 2 63.11 -14.58 38.41
N SER A 3 61.98 -15.18 38.03
CA SER A 3 60.85 -14.54 37.35
C SER A 3 59.61 -15.42 37.57
N LEU A 4 58.66 -14.91 38.36
CA LEU A 4 57.37 -15.51 38.66
C LEU A 4 56.34 -14.94 37.67
N ILE A 5 55.53 -15.83 37.10
CA ILE A 5 54.24 -15.51 36.49
C ILE A 5 53.18 -15.69 37.58
N SER A 6 52.50 -14.61 37.94
CA SER A 6 51.40 -14.61 38.92
C SER A 6 50.08 -14.59 38.16
N ARG A 7 49.31 -15.67 38.31
CA ARG A 7 47.86 -15.69 38.09
C ARG A 7 47.20 -14.86 39.19
N HIS A 8 46.26 -13.98 38.82
CA HIS A 8 45.27 -13.44 39.75
C HIS A 8 43.89 -13.96 39.33
N PRO A 9 43.07 -14.48 40.25
CA PRO A 9 41.71 -14.89 39.96
C PRO A 9 40.76 -13.70 40.11
N LEU A 10 40.01 -13.38 39.06
CA LEU A 10 38.79 -12.58 39.16
C LEU A 10 37.69 -13.52 39.67
N LYS A 11 37.57 -13.64 40.99
CA LYS A 11 36.38 -14.15 41.66
C LYS A 11 35.77 -12.99 42.44
N GLY A 12 34.61 -12.53 42.02
CA GLY A 12 33.77 -11.58 42.78
C GLY A 12 33.34 -10.36 41.97
N THR A 13 32.34 -10.52 41.11
CA THR A 13 31.59 -9.39 40.53
C THR A 13 30.08 -9.64 40.40
N ALA A 14 29.61 -10.89 40.34
CA ALA A 14 28.16 -11.18 40.22
C ALA A 14 27.32 -10.80 41.46
N ALA A 15 27.90 -10.78 42.67
CA ALA A 15 27.16 -10.52 43.91
C ALA A 15 26.85 -9.03 44.17
N ALA A 16 27.35 -8.10 43.35
CA ALA A 16 27.10 -6.66 43.51
C ALA A 16 25.92 -6.13 42.67
N CYS A 17 25.33 -6.96 41.79
CA CYS A 17 24.23 -6.56 40.88
C CYS A 17 22.86 -6.34 41.57
N LEU A 18 22.74 -6.52 42.88
CA LEU A 18 21.42 -6.72 43.52
C LEU A 18 20.70 -5.44 43.98
N CYS A 19 21.27 -4.25 43.82
CA CYS A 19 20.58 -2.99 44.19
C CYS A 19 19.95 -2.23 43.02
N LEU A 20 20.06 -2.72 41.78
CA LEU A 20 19.73 -1.94 40.58
C LEU A 20 18.45 -2.41 39.85
N LEU A 21 17.61 -3.26 40.46
CA LEU A 21 16.36 -3.75 39.83
C LEU A 21 15.08 -3.59 40.69
N VAL A 22 15.17 -3.16 41.95
CA VAL A 22 13.98 -3.14 42.85
C VAL A 22 13.88 -1.83 43.63
N GLY A 23 13.11 -0.89 43.08
CA GLY A 23 12.65 0.30 43.79
C GLY A 23 11.50 -0.04 44.74
N CYS A 24 11.79 -0.24 46.03
CA CYS A 24 10.79 -0.33 47.09
C CYS A 24 10.39 1.08 47.59
N GLY A 25 9.13 1.47 47.41
CA GLY A 25 8.59 2.70 48.00
C GLY A 25 7.06 2.74 48.00
N GLY A 26 6.43 2.34 49.12
CA GLY A 26 4.99 2.40 49.32
C GLY A 26 4.54 3.71 49.98
N SER A 27 3.35 4.19 49.60
CA SER A 27 2.52 5.07 50.45
C SER A 27 1.05 4.88 50.08
N GLY A 28 0.18 4.87 51.09
CA GLY A 28 -1.24 4.57 50.93
C GLY A 28 -2.17 5.53 51.63
N SER A 29 -3.45 5.27 51.36
CA SER A 29 -4.68 5.60 52.09
C SER A 29 -5.42 6.91 51.81
N GLY A 30 -6.74 6.76 51.62
CA GLY A 30 -7.73 7.83 51.83
C GLY A 30 -9.07 7.64 51.11
N SER A 31 -9.94 6.76 51.59
CA SER A 31 -11.34 6.60 51.15
C SER A 31 -12.31 7.43 52.00
N SER A 32 -13.46 7.83 51.44
CA SER A 32 -14.78 8.06 52.11
C SER A 32 -15.80 8.61 51.09
N SER A 33 -16.78 7.84 50.62
CA SER A 33 -18.15 7.63 51.15
C SER A 33 -19.20 8.68 50.77
N GLU A 34 -20.16 8.26 49.92
CA GLU A 34 -21.57 8.73 49.76
C GLU A 34 -22.39 8.61 51.09
N PRO A 35 -23.68 9.07 51.24
CA PRO A 35 -24.79 9.10 50.26
C PRO A 35 -25.89 10.20 50.42
N GLY A 36 -26.94 10.20 49.55
CA GLY A 36 -28.23 10.83 49.91
C GLY A 36 -29.27 11.17 48.81
N ILE A 37 -30.07 10.17 48.39
CA ILE A 37 -31.55 10.11 48.24
C ILE A 37 -32.38 11.33 47.76
N ALA A 38 -33.04 11.11 46.61
CA ALA A 38 -34.43 11.36 46.13
C ALA A 38 -35.26 12.61 46.53
N ASP A 39 -35.88 13.24 45.51
CA ASP A 39 -37.30 13.66 45.52
C ASP A 39 -37.83 13.97 44.10
N THR A 40 -39.08 13.59 43.82
CA THR A 40 -39.96 13.98 42.68
C THR A 40 -41.40 14.04 43.23
N PRO A 41 -42.43 14.63 42.57
CA PRO A 41 -42.51 15.57 41.42
C PRO A 41 -43.51 16.75 41.73
N PRO A 42 -44.05 17.50 40.74
CA PRO A 42 -45.37 17.12 40.22
C PRO A 42 -45.61 17.37 38.71
N GLN A 43 -46.63 16.67 38.21
CA GLN A 43 -47.16 16.61 36.85
C GLN A 43 -47.77 17.92 36.33
N THR A 44 -47.66 18.14 35.02
CA THR A 44 -48.68 18.82 34.19
C THR A 44 -48.77 18.17 32.80
N GLU A 45 -49.99 18.18 32.27
CA GLU A 45 -50.53 17.39 31.16
C GLU A 45 -49.91 17.67 29.77
N GLN A 46 -49.88 16.61 28.94
CA GLN A 46 -49.52 16.60 27.52
C GLN A 46 -50.47 17.42 26.64
N PRO A 47 -49.96 17.99 25.53
CA PRO A 47 -50.54 17.85 24.22
C PRO A 47 -49.75 16.80 23.39
N ASN A 48 -50.45 16.06 22.54
CA ASN A 48 -49.87 15.07 21.62
C ASN A 48 -48.75 15.70 20.77
N GLU A 49 -47.51 15.31 20.99
CA GLU A 49 -46.41 15.52 20.05
C GLU A 49 -46.40 14.35 19.06
N GLU A 50 -46.53 14.66 17.77
CA GLU A 50 -45.97 13.81 16.72
C GLU A 50 -44.49 13.60 17.08
N ASN A 51 -44.04 12.34 17.21
CA ASN A 51 -42.63 12.02 17.39
C ASN A 51 -41.84 12.52 16.17
N SER A 52 -41.42 13.79 16.22
CA SER A 52 -40.46 14.40 15.31
C SER A 52 -39.07 13.88 15.72
N PHE A 53 -38.72 12.68 15.25
CA PHE A 53 -37.34 12.22 15.30
C PHE A 53 -36.47 13.10 14.38
N THR A 54 -35.23 13.35 14.78
CA THR A 54 -34.26 14.06 13.92
C THR A 54 -33.44 12.99 13.22
N PRO A 55 -33.50 12.86 11.88
CA PRO A 55 -32.99 11.67 11.20
C PRO A 55 -31.49 11.48 11.39
N PHE A 56 -31.06 10.23 11.62
CA PHE A 56 -29.67 9.87 11.35
C PHE A 56 -29.48 9.71 9.84
N LYS A 57 -28.24 9.89 9.38
CA LYS A 57 -27.93 10.02 7.95
C LYS A 57 -27.11 8.86 7.43
N ILE A 58 -27.48 8.37 6.26
CA ILE A 58 -26.64 7.51 5.44
C ILE A 58 -26.08 8.36 4.31
N GLU A 59 -24.77 8.53 4.29
CA GLU A 59 -24.04 9.16 3.19
C GLU A 59 -23.56 8.08 2.22
N ILE A 60 -24.18 8.05 1.05
CA ILE A 60 -23.83 7.14 -0.04
C ILE A 60 -22.78 7.83 -0.90
N GLN A 61 -21.63 7.18 -1.07
CA GLN A 61 -20.54 7.67 -1.91
C GLN A 61 -20.37 6.70 -3.07
N THR A 62 -20.63 7.13 -4.30
CA THR A 62 -20.52 6.26 -5.48
C THR A 62 -19.29 6.65 -6.32
N PRO A 63 -18.44 5.68 -6.68
CA PRO A 63 -17.31 5.96 -7.55
C PRO A 63 -17.77 6.09 -9.03
N VAL A 64 -16.88 6.37 -9.99
CA VAL A 64 -17.28 6.54 -11.41
C VAL A 64 -17.68 5.22 -12.07
N GLU A 65 -17.25 4.12 -11.49
CA GLU A 65 -17.39 2.73 -11.93
C GLU A 65 -18.78 2.17 -11.68
N GLY A 66 -19.65 2.84 -10.91
CA GLY A 66 -21.01 2.36 -10.69
C GLY A 66 -21.85 3.22 -9.76
N ALA A 67 -23.13 2.89 -9.69
CA ALA A 67 -24.15 3.58 -8.91
C ALA A 67 -24.61 2.72 -7.72
N VAL A 68 -25.49 3.28 -6.89
CA VAL A 68 -26.21 2.54 -5.85
C VAL A 68 -27.70 2.84 -5.99
N THR A 69 -28.53 1.81 -5.93
CA THR A 69 -29.99 1.91 -5.89
C THR A 69 -30.54 1.09 -4.72
N THR A 70 -31.84 1.08 -4.50
CA THR A 70 -32.49 0.13 -3.60
C THR A 70 -33.39 -0.84 -4.35
N THR A 71 -33.68 -2.00 -3.75
CA THR A 71 -34.63 -2.99 -4.31
C THR A 71 -36.02 -2.39 -4.56
N SER A 72 -36.42 -1.38 -3.77
CA SER A 72 -37.67 -0.65 -3.95
C SER A 72 -37.61 0.41 -5.07
N THR A 73 -36.40 0.75 -5.53
CA THR A 73 -36.08 1.87 -6.43
C THR A 73 -36.45 3.26 -5.88
N ALA A 74 -36.71 3.35 -4.57
CA ALA A 74 -37.07 4.62 -3.93
C ALA A 74 -35.88 5.55 -3.73
N ILE A 75 -34.67 4.99 -3.66
CA ILE A 75 -33.42 5.74 -3.48
C ILE A 75 -32.48 5.36 -4.62
N GLU A 76 -31.96 6.37 -5.31
CA GLU A 76 -30.98 6.23 -6.38
C GLU A 76 -29.85 7.24 -6.16
N CYS A 77 -28.62 6.74 -6.10
CA CYS A 77 -27.41 7.53 -6.13
C CYS A 77 -26.63 7.16 -7.39
N ALA A 78 -26.66 8.03 -8.39
CA ALA A 78 -25.97 7.84 -9.67
C ALA A 78 -24.46 7.74 -9.46
N ALA A 79 -23.73 7.18 -10.44
CA ALA A 79 -22.28 7.08 -10.39
C ALA A 79 -21.61 8.46 -10.22
N ASN A 80 -20.48 8.50 -9.50
CA ASN A 80 -19.72 9.71 -9.20
C ASN A 80 -20.54 10.79 -8.47
N GLN A 81 -21.36 10.39 -7.49
CA GLN A 81 -22.18 11.29 -6.68
C GLN A 81 -22.05 10.97 -5.19
N ASN A 82 -22.31 12.00 -4.37
CA ASN A 82 -22.55 11.84 -2.95
C ASN A 82 -24.01 12.12 -2.68
N CYS A 83 -24.72 11.15 -2.12
CA CYS A 83 -26.15 11.24 -1.84
C CYS A 83 -26.42 11.02 -0.36
N THR A 84 -27.26 11.86 0.24
CA THR A 84 -27.66 11.72 1.64
C THR A 84 -29.06 11.14 1.72
N VAL A 85 -29.22 10.10 2.52
CA VAL A 85 -30.53 9.52 2.88
C VAL A 85 -30.81 9.79 4.34
N ASP A 86 -31.95 10.43 4.61
CA ASP A 86 -32.44 10.67 5.95
C ASP A 86 -33.27 9.46 6.42
N VAL A 87 -32.86 8.82 7.52
CA VAL A 87 -33.64 7.74 8.15
C VAL A 87 -34.44 8.33 9.31
N THR A 88 -35.71 8.62 9.05
CA THR A 88 -36.55 9.47 9.91
C THR A 88 -37.42 8.73 10.91
N ASP A 89 -37.60 7.42 10.78
CA ASP A 89 -38.46 6.64 11.67
C ASP A 89 -38.05 5.17 11.75
N ILE A 90 -38.80 4.43 12.58
CA ILE A 90 -38.66 2.98 12.80
C ILE A 90 -39.34 2.14 11.70
N PHE A 91 -39.71 2.71 10.55
CA PHE A 91 -40.32 2.00 9.43
C PHE A 91 -39.43 1.97 8.19
N PHE A 92 -38.20 2.48 8.30
CA PHE A 92 -37.20 2.38 7.26
C PHE A 92 -36.76 0.91 7.11
N ASP A 93 -37.02 0.35 5.94
CA ASP A 93 -36.61 -0.99 5.51
C ASP A 93 -36.25 -0.90 4.03
N GLU A 94 -34.98 -0.62 3.78
CA GLU A 94 -34.43 -0.52 2.43
C GLU A 94 -33.24 -1.45 2.27
N THR A 95 -33.14 -2.04 1.09
CA THR A 95 -32.01 -2.89 0.72
C THR A 95 -31.26 -2.23 -0.43
N PHE A 96 -30.09 -1.70 -0.12
CA PHE A 96 -29.19 -1.06 -1.06
C PHE A 96 -28.48 -2.10 -1.91
N VAL A 97 -28.46 -1.85 -3.21
CA VAL A 97 -27.89 -2.70 -4.26
C VAL A 97 -26.91 -1.86 -5.04
N ALA A 98 -25.67 -2.34 -5.16
CA ALA A 98 -24.68 -1.75 -6.06
C ALA A 98 -25.06 -2.04 -7.51
N ASP A 99 -24.95 -1.03 -8.37
CA ASP A 99 -25.25 -1.09 -9.80
C ASP A 99 -23.97 -0.77 -10.59
N PRO A 100 -23.12 -1.78 -10.86
CA PRO A 100 -21.85 -1.57 -11.56
C PRO A 100 -22.08 -1.09 -13.00
N ALA A 101 -21.18 -0.24 -13.49
CA ALA A 101 -21.12 0.10 -14.90
C ALA A 101 -20.78 -1.14 -15.75
N PRO A 102 -21.12 -1.15 -17.06
CA PRO A 102 -20.77 -2.26 -17.93
C PRO A 102 -19.27 -2.61 -17.86
N GLY A 103 -18.97 -3.90 -17.66
CA GLY A 103 -17.60 -4.41 -17.52
C GLY A 103 -17.02 -4.38 -16.11
N TRP A 104 -17.72 -3.82 -15.13
CA TRP A 104 -17.34 -3.80 -13.72
C TRP A 104 -18.16 -4.81 -12.91
N LEU A 105 -17.57 -5.33 -11.84
CA LEU A 105 -18.22 -6.21 -10.87
C LEU A 105 -18.26 -5.56 -9.50
N PHE A 106 -19.35 -5.75 -8.78
CA PHE A 106 -19.42 -5.40 -7.37
C PHE A 106 -18.61 -6.41 -6.54
N ALA A 107 -17.56 -5.95 -5.88
CA ALA A 107 -16.73 -6.77 -5.00
C ALA A 107 -17.27 -6.81 -3.57
N GLY A 108 -17.79 -5.68 -3.10
CA GLY A 108 -18.35 -5.55 -1.76
C GLY A 108 -18.54 -4.10 -1.33
N TRP A 109 -19.07 -3.90 -0.14
CA TRP A 109 -19.13 -2.58 0.47
C TRP A 109 -17.82 -2.29 1.20
N LYS A 110 -17.28 -1.08 1.01
CA LYS A 110 -16.01 -0.67 1.59
C LYS A 110 -16.05 -0.69 3.11
N GLN A 111 -15.07 -1.34 3.72
CA GLN A 111 -14.91 -1.36 5.17
C GLN A 111 -14.30 -0.05 5.68
N ARG A 112 -15.00 0.63 6.59
CA ARG A 112 -14.54 1.88 7.21
C ARG A 112 -15.28 2.16 8.52
N ASP A 113 -14.75 3.09 9.31
CA ASP A 113 -15.45 3.62 10.49
C ASP A 113 -16.83 4.16 10.12
N ALA A 114 -17.84 3.75 10.89
CA ALA A 114 -19.26 4.01 10.61
C ALA A 114 -19.75 3.55 9.22
N GLY A 115 -18.99 2.67 8.54
CA GLY A 115 -19.38 2.04 7.28
C GLY A 115 -20.47 1.00 7.50
N LEU A 116 -21.53 1.07 6.70
CA LEU A 116 -22.59 0.08 6.66
C LEU A 116 -22.15 -1.08 5.78
N CYS A 117 -22.37 -2.31 6.26
CA CYS A 117 -22.16 -3.54 5.49
C CYS A 117 -20.72 -3.77 4.99
N GLY A 118 -19.74 -3.06 5.55
CA GLY A 118 -18.33 -3.16 5.17
C GLY A 118 -17.82 -4.62 5.13
N GLY A 119 -17.11 -4.97 4.06
CA GLY A 119 -16.57 -6.31 3.81
C GLY A 119 -17.60 -7.33 3.29
N ASN A 120 -18.88 -6.96 3.18
CA ASN A 120 -19.92 -7.86 2.66
C ASN A 120 -20.11 -7.65 1.14
N SER A 121 -20.22 -8.74 0.40
CA SER A 121 -20.46 -8.78 -1.05
C SER A 121 -21.93 -8.96 -1.44
N THR A 122 -22.84 -8.90 -0.47
CA THR A 122 -24.30 -8.97 -0.68
C THR A 122 -24.96 -7.61 -0.53
N PRO A 123 -26.18 -7.41 -1.10
CA PRO A 123 -26.95 -6.20 -0.88
C PRO A 123 -27.06 -5.82 0.60
N CYS A 124 -26.93 -4.52 0.89
CA CYS A 124 -26.91 -4.00 2.25
C CYS A 124 -28.34 -3.64 2.70
N THR A 125 -28.93 -4.46 3.58
CA THR A 125 -30.26 -4.17 4.14
C THR A 125 -30.14 -3.37 5.43
N ILE A 126 -30.84 -2.23 5.48
CA ILE A 126 -31.00 -1.42 6.68
C ILE A 126 -32.48 -1.45 7.07
N ASP A 127 -32.77 -2.15 8.17
CA ASP A 127 -34.12 -2.37 8.69
C ASP A 127 -34.23 -1.84 10.13
N THR A 128 -35.13 -0.88 10.32
CA THR A 128 -35.43 -0.21 11.57
C THR A 128 -36.75 -0.68 12.20
N THR A 129 -37.50 -1.58 11.54
CA THR A 129 -38.84 -2.05 11.95
C THR A 129 -38.89 -2.75 13.31
N GLY A 130 -37.73 -3.20 13.81
CA GLY A 130 -37.58 -3.81 15.13
C GLY A 130 -37.05 -2.89 16.24
N TRP A 131 -36.83 -1.60 15.98
CA TRP A 131 -36.11 -0.72 16.93
C TRP A 131 -37.00 -0.21 18.07
N ALA A 132 -38.32 -0.33 17.93
CA ALA A 132 -39.30 0.14 18.90
C ALA A 132 -39.06 -0.46 20.31
N GLY A 133 -38.94 0.42 21.31
CA GLY A 133 -38.73 0.04 22.71
C GLY A 133 -37.28 -0.25 23.09
N ASN A 134 -36.31 0.01 22.21
CA ASN A 134 -34.88 -0.04 22.52
C ASN A 134 -34.30 1.39 22.62
N PRO A 135 -34.07 1.92 23.84
CA PRO A 135 -33.64 3.32 24.04
C PRO A 135 -32.32 3.68 23.36
N THR A 136 -31.44 2.70 23.16
CA THR A 136 -30.15 2.92 22.48
C THR A 136 -30.33 3.11 20.98
N LEU A 137 -31.15 2.26 20.35
CA LEU A 137 -31.42 2.31 18.90
C LEU A 137 -32.35 3.49 18.54
N GLU A 138 -33.35 3.76 19.37
CA GLU A 138 -34.18 4.97 19.27
C GLU A 138 -33.36 6.25 19.51
N GLY A 139 -32.30 6.16 20.33
CA GLY A 139 -31.35 7.25 20.54
C GLY A 139 -30.54 7.60 19.29
N TRP A 140 -30.22 6.62 18.45
CA TRP A 140 -29.55 6.87 17.16
C TRP A 140 -30.48 7.60 16.18
N LEU A 141 -31.75 7.21 16.10
CA LEU A 141 -32.78 7.92 15.32
C LEU A 141 -33.06 9.36 15.82
N ALA A 142 -32.50 9.75 16.97
CA ALA A 142 -32.68 11.08 17.55
C ALA A 142 -31.41 11.95 17.49
N ASP A 143 -30.28 11.40 17.01
CA ASP A 143 -29.00 12.09 16.93
C ASP A 143 -28.63 12.43 15.47
N PRO A 144 -28.84 13.69 15.03
CA PRO A 144 -28.50 14.11 13.66
C PRO A 144 -27.00 14.21 13.40
N THR A 145 -26.17 14.04 14.43
CA THR A 145 -24.70 14.01 14.28
C THR A 145 -24.18 12.62 13.97
N PHE A 146 -25.03 11.60 14.08
CA PHE A 146 -24.69 10.24 13.71
C PHE A 146 -24.81 10.06 12.19
N ILE A 147 -23.65 9.99 11.53
CA ILE A 147 -23.51 9.78 10.09
C ILE A 147 -22.88 8.41 9.86
N THR A 148 -23.54 7.60 9.05
CA THR A 148 -23.01 6.34 8.54
C THR A 148 -22.72 6.44 7.05
N TYR A 149 -21.81 5.61 6.56
CA TYR A 149 -21.32 5.66 5.18
C TYR A 149 -21.66 4.38 4.45
N LEU A 150 -22.00 4.49 3.17
CA LEU A 150 -22.21 3.36 2.28
C LEU A 150 -21.47 3.63 0.96
N GLU A 151 -20.46 2.83 0.67
CA GLU A 151 -19.58 3.04 -0.48
C GLU A 151 -19.32 1.66 -1.14
N PRO A 152 -19.75 1.43 -2.39
CA PRO A 152 -19.50 0.19 -3.10
C PRO A 152 -18.08 0.16 -3.68
N GLU A 153 -17.47 -1.01 -3.70
CA GLU A 153 -16.20 -1.29 -4.37
C GLU A 153 -16.48 -2.07 -5.65
N PHE A 154 -15.92 -1.57 -6.75
CA PHE A 154 -16.06 -2.18 -8.08
C PHE A 154 -14.70 -2.62 -8.60
N VAL A 155 -14.66 -3.81 -9.19
CA VAL A 155 -13.45 -4.44 -9.70
C VAL A 155 -13.62 -4.87 -11.14
N VAL A 156 -12.53 -4.96 -11.88
CA VAL A 156 -12.49 -5.52 -13.24
C VAL A 156 -12.46 -7.04 -13.13
N GLU A 157 -13.45 -7.72 -13.72
CA GLU A 157 -13.45 -9.19 -13.78
C GLU A 157 -12.26 -9.69 -14.59
N ARG A 158 -11.31 -10.38 -13.95
CA ARG A 158 -10.16 -10.92 -14.66
C ARG A 158 -9.53 -12.15 -14.05
N THR A 159 -8.65 -12.82 -14.80
CA THR A 159 -8.02 -14.08 -14.35
C THR A 159 -6.60 -14.28 -14.87
N THR A 160 -5.73 -14.76 -13.97
CA THR A 160 -4.36 -15.19 -14.27
C THR A 160 -4.24 -16.70 -14.48
N LYS A 161 -5.31 -17.47 -14.20
CA LYS A 161 -5.28 -18.95 -14.15
C LYS A 161 -5.00 -19.61 -15.49
N GLU A 162 -5.27 -18.91 -16.58
CA GLU A 162 -5.11 -19.39 -17.97
C GLU A 162 -3.87 -18.80 -18.66
N ILE A 163 -3.00 -18.15 -17.89
CA ILE A 163 -1.71 -17.68 -18.38
C ILE A 163 -0.73 -18.85 -18.38
N ALA A 164 -0.19 -19.14 -19.56
CA ALA A 164 0.82 -20.17 -19.76
C ALA A 164 2.03 -19.62 -20.50
N MET A 165 3.23 -20.00 -20.05
CA MET A 165 4.46 -19.73 -20.78
C MET A 165 4.41 -20.44 -22.14
N ALA A 166 4.59 -19.66 -23.20
CA ALA A 166 4.52 -20.10 -24.59
C ALA A 166 5.87 -20.00 -25.31
N GLY A 167 6.86 -19.32 -24.72
CA GLY A 167 8.23 -19.26 -25.23
C GLY A 167 9.18 -18.59 -24.26
N GLU A 168 10.47 -18.81 -24.47
CA GLU A 168 11.56 -18.16 -23.74
C GLU A 168 12.71 -17.89 -24.72
N GLN A 169 13.48 -16.84 -24.49
CA GLN A 169 14.66 -16.54 -25.29
C GLN A 169 15.67 -15.71 -24.50
N THR A 170 16.96 -16.02 -24.64
CA THR A 170 18.04 -15.17 -24.13
C THR A 170 18.73 -14.45 -25.27
N ILE A 171 18.88 -13.13 -25.17
CA ILE A 171 19.59 -12.31 -26.16
C ILE A 171 20.72 -11.56 -25.47
N THR A 172 21.93 -11.68 -26.03
CA THR A 172 23.08 -10.84 -25.65
C THR A 172 23.34 -9.81 -26.74
N GLN A 173 23.20 -8.52 -26.41
CA GLN A 173 23.42 -7.41 -27.34
C GLN A 173 24.04 -6.22 -26.61
N SER A 174 24.93 -5.49 -27.28
CA SER A 174 25.50 -4.22 -26.76
C SER A 174 26.10 -4.29 -25.34
N GLY A 175 26.57 -5.46 -24.91
CA GLY A 175 27.21 -5.66 -23.61
C GLY A 175 26.27 -6.05 -22.46
N PHE A 176 24.99 -6.24 -22.72
CA PHE A 176 24.03 -6.77 -21.76
C PHE A 176 23.36 -8.06 -22.26
N THR A 177 22.95 -8.90 -21.33
CA THR A 177 22.13 -10.10 -21.59
C THR A 177 20.73 -9.86 -21.03
N ILE A 178 19.70 -10.13 -21.82
CA ILE A 178 18.30 -10.06 -21.41
C ILE A 178 17.67 -11.42 -21.66
N GLU A 179 16.96 -11.91 -20.65
CA GLU A 179 16.11 -13.08 -20.73
C GLU A 179 14.67 -12.62 -20.95
N PHE A 180 14.03 -13.22 -21.96
CA PHE A 180 12.68 -12.92 -22.39
C PHE A 180 11.80 -14.12 -22.08
N ASP A 181 10.70 -13.89 -21.39
CA ASP A 181 9.65 -14.87 -21.15
C ASP A 181 8.40 -14.44 -21.90
N PHE A 182 7.80 -15.34 -22.67
CA PHE A 182 6.61 -15.06 -23.47
C PHE A 182 5.45 -15.90 -23.00
N TYR A 183 4.31 -15.25 -22.81
CA TYR A 183 3.11 -15.83 -22.23
C TYR A 183 1.91 -15.63 -23.14
N ARG A 184 0.99 -16.60 -23.08
CA ARG A 184 -0.35 -16.52 -23.68
C ARG A 184 -1.39 -16.67 -22.58
N ASN A 185 -2.42 -15.83 -22.61
CA ASN A 185 -3.59 -15.95 -21.75
C ASN A 185 -4.78 -16.50 -22.54
N SER A 186 -5.11 -17.78 -22.37
CA SER A 186 -6.21 -18.39 -23.13
C SER A 186 -7.61 -17.97 -22.66
N ALA A 187 -7.74 -17.23 -21.56
CA ALA A 187 -9.03 -16.72 -21.09
C ALA A 187 -9.59 -15.59 -21.98
N TYR A 188 -8.74 -14.92 -22.77
CA TYR A 188 -9.13 -13.79 -23.60
C TYR A 188 -8.75 -14.04 -25.06
N GLU A 189 -9.73 -13.97 -25.95
CA GLU A 189 -9.54 -14.11 -27.40
C GLU A 189 -9.27 -12.74 -28.03
N CYS A 190 -8.47 -12.72 -29.09
CA CYS A 190 -8.31 -11.53 -29.91
C CYS A 190 -9.53 -11.29 -30.80
N GLY A 191 -9.72 -10.05 -31.21
CA GLY A 191 -10.87 -9.59 -31.97
C GLY A 191 -11.15 -10.37 -33.26
N LEU A 192 -10.15 -11.01 -33.86
CA LEU A 192 -10.32 -11.94 -34.97
C LEU A 192 -9.87 -13.37 -34.66
N SER A 193 -8.63 -13.55 -34.21
CA SER A 193 -8.13 -14.90 -33.95
C SER A 193 -6.94 -14.97 -32.99
N GLY A 194 -6.86 -16.07 -32.26
CA GLY A 194 -5.82 -16.31 -31.26
C GLY A 194 -6.15 -15.65 -29.92
N ASN A 195 -5.14 -15.53 -29.05
CA ASN A 195 -5.33 -15.06 -27.69
C ASN A 195 -4.43 -13.87 -27.35
N TYR A 196 -4.77 -13.20 -26.25
CA TYR A 196 -3.89 -12.20 -25.66
C TYR A 196 -2.56 -12.79 -25.23
N THR A 197 -1.49 -12.05 -25.52
CA THR A 197 -0.12 -12.42 -25.19
C THR A 197 0.62 -11.26 -24.52
N PHE A 198 1.70 -11.59 -23.81
CA PHE A 198 2.63 -10.60 -23.31
C PHE A 198 4.04 -11.18 -23.21
N MET A 199 5.02 -10.29 -23.18
CA MET A 199 6.44 -10.63 -23.10
C MET A 199 7.06 -9.90 -21.91
N VAL A 200 7.76 -10.64 -21.06
CA VAL A 200 8.54 -10.12 -19.92
C VAL A 200 10.01 -10.09 -20.32
N LEU A 201 10.67 -8.96 -20.08
CA LEU A 201 12.11 -8.81 -20.13
C LEU A 201 12.62 -8.77 -18.69
N ASN A 202 13.39 -9.77 -18.30
CA ASN A 202 14.06 -9.77 -17.00
C ASN A 202 15.15 -8.67 -16.94
N PRO A 203 15.52 -8.21 -15.72
CA PRO A 203 16.53 -7.18 -15.55
C PRO A 203 17.79 -7.43 -16.37
N ALA A 204 18.33 -6.39 -17.01
CA ALA A 204 19.52 -6.54 -17.85
C ALA A 204 20.71 -7.06 -17.03
N ASN A 205 21.27 -8.20 -17.45
CA ASN A 205 22.30 -8.98 -16.74
C ASN A 205 21.86 -9.60 -15.40
N GLY A 206 20.56 -9.60 -15.11
CA GLY A 206 19.95 -10.32 -13.99
C GLY A 206 19.14 -11.54 -14.46
N SER A 207 18.27 -12.04 -13.59
CA SER A 207 17.36 -13.17 -13.83
C SER A 207 15.93 -12.87 -13.40
N ALA A 208 15.03 -13.84 -13.60
CA ALA A 208 13.65 -13.80 -13.11
C ALA A 208 13.53 -13.67 -11.58
N ASP A 209 14.51 -14.19 -10.83
CA ASP A 209 14.50 -14.22 -9.37
C ASP A 209 14.94 -12.89 -8.73
N ASP A 210 15.55 -12.00 -9.52
CA ASP A 210 16.04 -10.71 -9.01
C ASP A 210 14.88 -9.75 -8.74
N GLU A 211 14.89 -9.08 -7.58
CA GLU A 211 13.93 -8.02 -7.30
C GLU A 211 14.23 -6.78 -8.15
N ALA A 212 13.20 -6.24 -8.82
CA ALA A 212 13.36 -5.10 -9.73
C ALA A 212 12.08 -4.26 -9.85
N PRO A 213 12.18 -2.97 -10.19
CA PRO A 213 11.01 -2.18 -10.55
C PRO A 213 10.42 -2.69 -11.87
N LEU A 214 9.09 -2.70 -11.95
CA LEU A 214 8.34 -3.13 -13.12
C LEU A 214 7.97 -1.94 -14.00
N TRP A 215 8.26 -2.06 -15.29
CA TRP A 215 7.88 -1.12 -16.34
C TRP A 215 6.88 -1.78 -17.30
N VAL A 216 5.61 -1.45 -17.15
CA VAL A 216 4.52 -1.96 -18.00
C VAL A 216 4.42 -1.08 -19.23
N TYR A 217 4.75 -1.63 -20.40
CA TYR A 217 4.76 -0.93 -21.67
C TYR A 217 3.61 -1.35 -22.59
N LEU A 218 2.73 -0.39 -22.91
CA LEU A 218 1.62 -0.54 -23.85
C LEU A 218 2.03 0.13 -25.17
N HIS A 219 2.16 -0.65 -26.25
CA HIS A 219 2.70 -0.12 -27.50
C HIS A 219 1.65 0.62 -28.33
N GLY A 220 2.12 1.60 -29.11
CA GLY A 220 1.29 2.27 -30.12
C GLY A 220 0.97 1.36 -31.30
N GLY A 221 -0.29 1.39 -31.71
CA GLY A 221 -0.84 0.56 -32.79
C GLY A 221 -2.01 1.20 -33.54
N GLY A 222 -2.65 2.24 -33.00
CA GLY A 222 -3.85 2.86 -33.56
C GLY A 222 -5.13 2.33 -32.91
N VAL A 223 -6.26 2.59 -33.57
CA VAL A 223 -7.56 1.99 -33.23
C VAL A 223 -8.29 1.68 -34.52
N GLY A 224 -9.16 0.67 -34.50
CA GLY A 224 -10.05 0.40 -35.62
C GLY A 224 -11.37 -0.25 -35.20
N HIS A 225 -12.34 -0.23 -36.10
CA HIS A 225 -13.71 -0.72 -35.89
C HIS A 225 -14.32 -1.25 -37.19
N TYR A 226 -15.41 -2.01 -37.03
CA TYR A 226 -16.26 -2.44 -38.13
C TYR A 226 -17.49 -1.53 -38.24
N ASP A 227 -17.85 -1.14 -39.46
CA ASP A 227 -19.16 -0.51 -39.74
C ASP A 227 -20.30 -1.55 -39.75
N ASP A 228 -21.55 -1.08 -39.85
CA ASP A 228 -22.74 -1.93 -39.88
C ASP A 228 -22.87 -2.79 -41.16
N GLN A 229 -21.99 -2.60 -42.14
CA GLN A 229 -21.85 -3.47 -43.31
C GLN A 229 -20.69 -4.47 -43.18
N GLY A 230 -19.96 -4.47 -42.06
CA GLY A 230 -18.82 -5.35 -41.80
C GLY A 230 -17.52 -4.91 -42.50
N ASN A 231 -17.43 -3.66 -42.96
CA ASN A 231 -16.16 -3.11 -43.46
C ASN A 231 -15.32 -2.60 -42.29
N TYR A 232 -14.02 -2.86 -42.34
CA TYR A 232 -13.08 -2.41 -41.30
C TYR A 232 -12.45 -1.07 -41.65
N TYR A 233 -12.43 -0.14 -40.68
CA TYR A 233 -11.74 1.15 -40.77
C TYR A 233 -10.80 1.35 -39.59
N ALA A 234 -9.64 1.94 -39.87
CA ALA A 234 -8.62 2.25 -38.88
C ALA A 234 -7.79 3.48 -39.31
N VAL A 235 -6.57 3.60 -38.79
CA VAL A 235 -5.59 4.57 -39.29
C VAL A 235 -5.02 4.15 -40.65
N LEU A 236 -4.46 5.09 -41.41
CA LEU A 236 -3.98 4.87 -42.78
C LEU A 236 -2.96 3.72 -42.86
N GLY A 237 -3.18 2.82 -43.82
CA GLY A 237 -2.29 1.68 -44.09
C GLY A 237 -2.54 0.44 -43.23
N GLN A 238 -3.54 0.46 -42.35
CA GLN A 238 -3.94 -0.68 -41.54
C GLN A 238 -5.21 -1.35 -42.06
N THR A 239 -5.36 -2.63 -41.73
CA THR A 239 -6.50 -3.47 -42.10
C THR A 239 -7.03 -4.17 -40.86
N GLU A 240 -8.09 -4.97 -41.01
CA GLU A 240 -8.60 -5.79 -39.92
C GLU A 240 -7.54 -6.73 -39.33
N ASP A 241 -6.57 -7.20 -40.13
CA ASP A 241 -5.49 -8.04 -39.61
C ASP A 241 -4.46 -7.29 -38.76
N THR A 242 -4.53 -5.95 -38.71
CA THR A 242 -3.60 -5.13 -37.92
C THR A 242 -4.07 -5.08 -36.48
N TRP A 243 -3.33 -5.74 -35.59
CA TRP A 243 -3.57 -5.77 -34.14
C TRP A 243 -4.94 -6.31 -33.70
N ASN A 244 -5.69 -7.05 -34.55
CA ASN A 244 -6.87 -7.85 -34.15
C ASN A 244 -6.59 -9.37 -34.09
N ASN A 245 -5.37 -9.79 -34.41
CA ASN A 245 -4.95 -11.19 -34.28
C ASN A 245 -3.92 -11.28 -33.15
N GLU A 246 -3.73 -12.50 -32.63
CA GLU A 246 -2.68 -12.78 -31.65
C GLU A 246 -1.33 -12.28 -32.15
N GLU A 247 -0.70 -11.44 -31.33
CA GLU A 247 0.67 -11.02 -31.52
C GLU A 247 1.60 -12.11 -31.00
N THR A 248 2.38 -12.69 -31.90
CA THR A 248 3.34 -13.72 -31.53
C THR A 248 4.52 -13.13 -30.76
N PHE A 249 5.33 -14.00 -30.14
CA PHE A 249 6.58 -13.58 -29.50
C PHE A 249 7.46 -12.74 -30.44
N GLN A 250 7.55 -13.16 -31.71
CA GLN A 250 8.33 -12.44 -32.71
C GLN A 250 7.73 -11.07 -33.04
N ASP A 251 6.40 -10.93 -33.03
CA ASP A 251 5.72 -9.66 -33.28
C ASP A 251 5.99 -8.66 -32.16
N LEU A 252 5.87 -9.07 -30.90
CA LEU A 252 6.20 -8.22 -29.74
C LEU A 252 7.68 -7.83 -29.71
N GLN A 253 8.58 -8.75 -30.07
CA GLN A 253 10.01 -8.44 -30.22
C GLN A 253 10.27 -7.44 -31.35
N ASN A 254 9.58 -7.57 -32.48
CA ASN A 254 9.69 -6.64 -33.60
C ASN A 254 9.17 -5.24 -33.21
N THR A 255 8.03 -5.19 -32.52
CA THR A 255 7.45 -3.97 -31.97
C THR A 255 8.44 -3.29 -31.04
N LEU A 256 8.97 -4.01 -30.05
CA LEU A 256 9.95 -3.46 -29.12
C LEU A 256 11.21 -2.98 -29.85
N SER A 257 11.78 -3.82 -30.72
CA SER A 257 12.99 -3.50 -31.50
C SER A 257 12.82 -2.23 -32.32
N ALA A 258 11.66 -2.03 -32.95
CA ALA A 258 11.36 -0.83 -33.73
C ALA A 258 11.25 0.44 -32.87
N ARG A 259 11.06 0.32 -31.55
CA ARG A 259 10.99 1.46 -30.63
C ARG A 259 12.31 1.75 -29.93
N ILE A 260 13.18 0.75 -29.76
CA ILE A 260 14.45 0.93 -29.04
C ILE A 260 15.66 0.98 -29.96
N LEU A 261 15.53 0.60 -31.24
CA LEU A 261 16.64 0.58 -32.20
C LEU A 261 16.39 1.48 -33.40
N ASN A 262 17.44 2.19 -33.85
CA ASN A 262 17.51 2.83 -35.15
C ASN A 262 18.73 2.30 -35.91
N ASN A 263 18.51 1.65 -37.06
CA ASN A 263 19.57 0.98 -37.83
C ASN A 263 20.43 0.03 -36.97
N GLY A 264 19.79 -0.67 -36.02
CA GLY A 264 20.44 -1.62 -35.12
C GLY A 264 21.25 -0.97 -33.99
N GLN A 265 21.18 0.35 -33.80
CA GLN A 265 21.78 1.06 -32.68
C GLN A 265 20.70 1.48 -31.67
N PRO A 266 20.94 1.33 -30.35
CA PRO A 266 20.00 1.78 -29.33
C PRO A 266 19.68 3.28 -29.46
N ILE A 267 18.40 3.62 -29.37
CA ILE A 267 17.91 5.00 -29.30
C ILE A 267 17.97 5.42 -27.83
N ASN A 268 18.54 6.58 -27.54
CA ASN A 268 18.51 7.13 -26.19
C ASN A 268 17.11 7.71 -25.88
N ASN A 269 16.18 6.83 -25.53
CA ASN A 269 14.78 7.13 -25.22
C ASN A 269 14.32 6.47 -23.92
N THR A 270 13.14 6.83 -23.41
CA THR A 270 12.62 6.38 -22.11
C THR A 270 12.65 4.86 -21.99
N LEU A 271 12.10 4.15 -22.98
CA LEU A 271 12.00 2.69 -22.92
C LEU A 271 13.38 2.01 -22.90
N THR A 272 14.32 2.50 -23.72
CA THR A 272 15.69 1.98 -23.75
C THR A 272 16.42 2.23 -22.43
N ARG A 273 16.22 3.41 -21.81
CA ARG A 273 16.80 3.74 -20.51
C ARG A 273 16.34 2.78 -19.42
N ARG A 274 15.02 2.53 -19.31
CA ARG A 274 14.47 1.61 -18.29
C ARG A 274 15.06 0.21 -18.40
N ILE A 275 15.13 -0.33 -19.62
CA ILE A 275 15.76 -1.63 -19.87
C ILE A 275 17.24 -1.62 -19.43
N GLN A 276 17.99 -0.56 -19.74
CA GLN A 276 19.41 -0.43 -19.38
C GLN A 276 19.65 -0.23 -17.88
N GLU A 277 18.69 0.36 -17.18
CA GLU A 277 18.73 0.59 -15.73
C GLU A 277 18.34 -0.65 -14.92
N GLY A 278 17.89 -1.72 -15.57
CA GLY A 278 17.54 -2.98 -14.92
C GLY A 278 16.07 -3.09 -14.50
N TYR A 279 15.18 -2.24 -15.04
CA TYR A 279 13.74 -2.44 -14.87
C TYR A 279 13.33 -3.75 -15.55
N ARG A 280 12.51 -4.55 -14.85
CA ARG A 280 11.76 -5.61 -15.50
C ARG A 280 10.72 -4.97 -16.42
N THR A 281 10.73 -5.29 -17.70
CA THR A 281 9.83 -4.65 -18.66
C THR A 281 8.79 -5.64 -19.17
N VAL A 282 7.51 -5.31 -19.07
CA VAL A 282 6.42 -6.10 -19.65
C VAL A 282 5.92 -5.39 -20.91
N VAL A 283 5.84 -6.11 -22.01
CA VAL A 283 5.25 -5.63 -23.27
C VAL A 283 3.98 -6.44 -23.52
N VAL A 284 2.83 -5.78 -23.49
CA VAL A 284 1.53 -6.42 -23.68
C VAL A 284 1.05 -6.28 -25.12
N SER A 285 0.42 -7.34 -25.65
CA SER A 285 -0.27 -7.29 -26.93
C SER A 285 -1.53 -6.42 -26.86
N MET A 286 -1.83 -5.74 -27.96
CA MET A 286 -3.07 -4.98 -28.13
C MET A 286 -4.23 -5.89 -28.52
N CYS A 287 -3.99 -6.84 -29.43
CA CYS A 287 -4.84 -8.00 -29.78
C CYS A 287 -6.32 -7.74 -30.21
N ASP A 288 -7.00 -6.70 -29.74
CA ASP A 288 -8.35 -6.27 -30.14
C ASP A 288 -8.37 -4.96 -30.90
N HIS A 289 -7.24 -4.27 -31.01
CA HIS A 289 -7.15 -2.93 -31.61
C HIS A 289 -8.16 -1.94 -30.98
N ASP A 290 -8.31 -2.00 -29.66
CA ASP A 290 -9.35 -1.35 -28.83
C ASP A 290 -8.78 -0.27 -27.89
N LEU A 291 -7.52 0.15 -28.11
CA LEU A 291 -6.78 1.04 -27.21
C LEU A 291 -6.56 0.47 -25.79
N TYR A 292 -6.52 -0.86 -25.64
CA TYR A 292 -6.37 -1.58 -24.37
C TYR A 292 -7.50 -1.30 -23.36
N SER A 293 -8.70 -0.97 -23.84
CA SER A 293 -9.75 -0.36 -22.99
C SER A 293 -10.92 -1.28 -22.70
N GLY A 294 -11.10 -2.35 -23.47
CA GLY A 294 -12.21 -3.26 -23.37
C GLY A 294 -12.27 -4.01 -22.03
N LEU A 295 -13.47 -4.03 -21.43
CA LEU A 295 -13.80 -4.70 -20.18
C LEU A 295 -14.81 -5.84 -20.42
N GLY A 296 -14.60 -6.67 -21.44
CA GLY A 296 -15.61 -7.65 -21.86
C GLY A 296 -16.74 -7.01 -22.67
N THR A 297 -16.44 -5.91 -23.36
CA THR A 297 -17.45 -5.17 -24.12
C THR A 297 -17.71 -5.90 -25.45
N PRO A 298 -18.96 -6.15 -25.85
CA PRO A 298 -19.25 -6.75 -27.16
C PRO A 298 -18.57 -5.96 -28.29
N TYR A 299 -17.89 -6.65 -29.21
CA TYR A 299 -17.20 -6.01 -30.33
C TYR A 299 -18.21 -5.71 -31.45
N PRO A 300 -18.63 -4.44 -31.64
CA PRO A 300 -19.72 -4.12 -32.56
C PRO A 300 -19.36 -4.47 -34.01
N ASN A 301 -20.31 -5.10 -34.70
CA ASN A 301 -20.22 -5.49 -36.11
C ASN A 301 -19.03 -6.38 -36.49
N ASN A 302 -18.41 -7.05 -35.50
CA ASN A 302 -17.34 -7.99 -35.73
C ASN A 302 -17.81 -9.20 -36.58
N PRO A 303 -16.96 -9.77 -37.46
CA PRO A 303 -17.27 -11.00 -38.19
C PRO A 303 -17.70 -12.18 -37.30
N ASN A 304 -17.21 -12.23 -36.06
CA ASN A 304 -17.71 -13.09 -35.00
C ASN A 304 -18.73 -12.31 -34.12
N PRO A 305 -20.03 -12.64 -34.17
CA PRO A 305 -21.07 -11.88 -33.45
C PRO A 305 -21.00 -12.03 -31.92
N ASP A 306 -20.28 -13.03 -31.43
CA ASP A 306 -20.08 -13.28 -29.99
C ASP A 306 -18.73 -12.72 -29.50
N ALA A 307 -17.97 -12.02 -30.35
CA ALA A 307 -16.69 -11.44 -29.97
C ALA A 307 -16.85 -10.31 -28.96
N GLU A 308 -15.91 -10.22 -28.03
CA GLU A 308 -15.75 -9.12 -27.09
C GLU A 308 -14.41 -8.45 -27.30
N VAL A 309 -14.23 -7.26 -26.72
CA VAL A 309 -12.93 -6.64 -26.51
C VAL A 309 -12.53 -6.71 -25.05
N ASN A 310 -11.33 -7.21 -24.79
CA ASN A 310 -10.82 -7.58 -23.48
C ASN A 310 -9.46 -6.92 -23.15
N GLY A 311 -9.09 -5.84 -23.86
CA GLY A 311 -7.76 -5.23 -23.76
C GLY A 311 -7.36 -4.84 -22.34
N MET A 312 -8.30 -4.34 -21.54
CA MET A 312 -8.02 -3.97 -20.15
C MET A 312 -7.89 -5.20 -19.25
N GLN A 313 -8.83 -6.16 -19.36
CA GLN A 313 -8.82 -7.39 -18.55
C GLN A 313 -7.53 -8.19 -18.80
N ALA A 314 -7.11 -8.31 -20.05
CA ALA A 314 -5.88 -9.01 -20.42
C ALA A 314 -4.62 -8.26 -19.94
N THR A 315 -4.59 -6.93 -20.07
CA THR A 315 -3.45 -6.12 -19.60
C THR A 315 -3.29 -6.20 -18.08
N MET A 316 -4.37 -6.03 -17.32
CA MET A 316 -4.32 -6.16 -15.86
C MET A 316 -3.95 -7.60 -15.46
N SER A 317 -4.46 -8.62 -16.14
CA SER A 317 -4.07 -10.01 -15.86
C SER A 317 -2.58 -10.27 -16.11
N ALA A 318 -1.98 -9.65 -17.13
CA ALA A 318 -0.56 -9.75 -17.39
C ALA A 318 0.26 -9.10 -16.27
N VAL A 319 -0.14 -7.91 -15.80
CA VAL A 319 0.51 -7.23 -14.67
C VAL A 319 0.37 -8.03 -13.38
N ASP A 320 -0.85 -8.47 -13.03
CA ASP A 320 -1.12 -9.30 -11.85
C ASP A 320 -0.31 -10.59 -11.86
N TYR A 321 -0.18 -11.24 -13.02
CA TYR A 321 0.66 -12.42 -13.16
C TYR A 321 2.13 -12.10 -12.91
N VAL A 322 2.64 -11.01 -13.47
CA VAL A 322 4.06 -10.65 -13.32
C VAL A 322 4.37 -10.28 -11.88
N VAL A 323 3.58 -9.44 -11.22
CA VAL A 323 3.83 -9.06 -9.81
C VAL A 323 3.70 -10.25 -8.85
N ALA A 324 2.86 -11.25 -9.16
CA ALA A 324 2.70 -12.45 -8.35
C ALA A 324 3.83 -13.49 -8.55
N ASN A 325 4.52 -13.48 -9.70
CA ASN A 325 5.53 -14.48 -10.04
C ASN A 325 6.97 -13.94 -10.08
N TYR A 326 7.13 -12.61 -10.07
CA TYR A 326 8.44 -11.96 -10.13
C TYR A 326 8.57 -10.91 -9.01
N PRO A 327 9.62 -10.96 -8.18
CA PRO A 327 9.81 -9.99 -7.11
C PRO A 327 9.86 -8.55 -7.66
N THR A 328 8.95 -7.69 -7.20
CA THR A 328 8.68 -6.37 -7.79
C THR A 328 8.63 -5.28 -6.72
N THR A 329 9.41 -4.21 -6.88
CA THR A 329 9.46 -3.08 -5.93
C THR A 329 8.46 -1.98 -6.25
N GLU A 330 8.42 -1.54 -7.51
CA GLU A 330 7.64 -0.42 -8.03
C GLU A 330 6.90 -0.87 -9.28
N VAL A 331 5.81 -0.19 -9.64
CA VAL A 331 5.12 -0.44 -10.90
C VAL A 331 4.84 0.87 -11.62
N TRP A 332 5.47 1.02 -12.77
CA TRP A 332 5.30 2.15 -13.67
C TRP A 332 4.56 1.72 -14.93
N ALA A 333 3.62 2.54 -15.40
CA ALA A 333 2.96 2.32 -16.68
C ALA A 333 3.42 3.35 -17.72
N HIS A 334 3.74 2.90 -18.93
CA HIS A 334 4.15 3.76 -20.03
C HIS A 334 3.48 3.32 -21.32
N GLY A 335 2.91 4.27 -22.03
CA GLY A 335 2.14 3.98 -23.22
C GLY A 335 2.43 4.97 -24.31
N SER A 336 2.53 4.49 -25.54
CA SER A 336 2.72 5.35 -26.72
C SER A 336 1.49 5.30 -27.61
N SER A 337 1.02 6.45 -28.11
CA SER A 337 -0.12 6.52 -29.04
C SER A 337 -1.36 5.83 -28.45
N ALA A 338 -1.88 4.78 -29.09
CA ALA A 338 -2.93 3.93 -28.55
C ALA A 338 -2.67 3.43 -27.12
N GLY A 339 -1.42 3.04 -26.83
CA GLY A 339 -1.03 2.58 -25.50
C GLY A 339 -1.06 3.68 -24.44
N SER A 340 -1.04 4.96 -24.82
CA SER A 340 -1.17 6.08 -23.87
C SER A 340 -2.58 6.14 -23.28
N THR A 341 -3.62 5.97 -24.11
CA THR A 341 -5.00 5.76 -23.62
C THR A 341 -5.07 4.57 -22.68
N GLY A 342 -4.51 3.43 -23.10
CA GLY A 342 -4.44 2.23 -22.27
C GLY A 342 -3.71 2.43 -20.95
N THR A 343 -2.64 3.24 -20.93
CA THR A 343 -1.82 3.51 -19.73
C THR A 343 -2.59 4.31 -18.70
N TYR A 344 -3.32 5.33 -19.14
CA TYR A 344 -4.22 6.07 -18.26
C TYR A 344 -5.32 5.15 -17.73
N ASN A 345 -6.00 4.41 -18.61
CA ASN A 345 -7.09 3.51 -18.21
C ASN A 345 -6.59 2.40 -17.25
N LEU A 346 -5.38 1.88 -17.46
CA LEU A 346 -4.78 0.85 -16.60
C LEU A 346 -4.59 1.35 -15.17
N ALA A 347 -4.01 2.55 -15.02
CA ALA A 347 -3.82 3.18 -13.72
C ALA A 347 -5.18 3.44 -13.03
N MET A 348 -6.18 3.96 -13.77
CA MET A 348 -7.51 4.19 -13.22
C MET A 348 -8.21 2.90 -12.80
N SER A 349 -8.06 1.82 -13.58
CA SER A 349 -8.64 0.52 -13.24
C SER A 349 -8.06 -0.05 -11.94
N TYR A 350 -6.75 0.07 -11.71
CA TYR A 350 -6.16 -0.36 -10.44
C TYR A 350 -6.57 0.53 -9.27
N VAL A 351 -6.70 1.85 -9.47
CA VAL A 351 -7.15 2.75 -8.40
C VAL A 351 -8.58 2.42 -7.95
N ALA A 352 -9.46 2.02 -8.88
CA ALA A 352 -10.81 1.57 -8.52
C ALA A 352 -10.80 0.37 -7.54
N GLU A 353 -9.71 -0.41 -7.53
CA GLU A 353 -9.50 -1.56 -6.65
C GLU A 353 -8.57 -1.26 -5.47
N GLY A 354 -8.25 0.02 -5.24
CA GLY A 354 -7.37 0.45 -4.15
C GLY A 354 -5.87 0.19 -4.37
N ILE A 355 -5.48 -0.16 -5.60
CA ILE A 355 -4.08 -0.40 -5.98
C ILE A 355 -3.54 0.84 -6.70
N HIS A 356 -2.53 1.48 -6.15
CA HIS A 356 -1.99 2.73 -6.69
C HIS A 356 -0.63 2.49 -7.33
N LEU A 357 -0.57 2.49 -8.67
CA LEU A 357 0.71 2.39 -9.39
C LEU A 357 1.67 3.51 -8.97
N THR A 358 2.98 3.24 -9.00
CA THR A 358 4.02 4.20 -8.60
C THR A 358 3.96 5.49 -9.44
N GLY A 359 3.64 5.35 -10.73
CA GLY A 359 3.34 6.47 -11.61
C GLY A 359 3.09 6.02 -13.05
N ALA A 360 2.63 6.95 -13.88
CA ALA A 360 2.30 6.63 -15.26
C ALA A 360 2.73 7.72 -16.25
N VAL A 361 3.12 7.30 -17.46
CA VAL A 361 3.58 8.16 -18.56
C VAL A 361 2.75 7.90 -19.82
N PRO A 362 1.56 8.52 -19.96
CA PRO A 362 0.80 8.50 -21.20
C PRO A 362 1.46 9.43 -22.25
N ASP A 363 1.94 8.86 -23.36
CA ASP A 363 2.54 9.60 -24.46
C ASP A 363 1.60 9.73 -25.69
N SER A 364 1.25 10.98 -25.98
CA SER A 364 0.52 11.53 -27.12
C SER A 364 -0.99 11.46 -26.99
N ILE A 365 -1.61 10.33 -27.29
CA ILE A 365 -3.08 10.24 -27.39
C ILE A 365 -3.68 9.78 -26.07
N PHE A 366 -4.65 10.52 -25.55
CA PHE A 366 -5.41 10.19 -24.36
C PHE A 366 -6.90 10.53 -24.55
N PRO A 367 -7.82 9.96 -23.76
CA PRO A 367 -9.24 10.31 -23.82
C PRO A 367 -9.45 11.78 -23.48
N THR A 368 -10.00 12.58 -24.40
CA THR A 368 -10.37 13.98 -24.12
C THR A 368 -11.61 14.36 -24.92
N PRO A 369 -12.55 15.14 -24.33
CA PRO A 369 -13.68 15.70 -25.07
C PRO A 369 -13.26 16.54 -26.27
N ARG A 370 -12.05 17.09 -26.25
CA ARG A 370 -11.49 17.93 -27.30
C ARG A 370 -11.09 17.15 -28.55
N ALA A 371 -10.96 15.82 -28.46
CA ALA A 371 -10.72 14.96 -29.62
C ALA A 371 -11.94 14.89 -30.55
N ILE A 372 -13.16 14.94 -30.01
CA ILE A 372 -14.41 14.78 -30.76
C ILE A 372 -14.54 15.79 -31.91
N PRO A 373 -14.47 17.12 -31.66
CA PRO A 373 -14.64 18.09 -32.75
C PRO A 373 -13.48 18.06 -33.75
N LEU A 374 -12.27 17.65 -33.35
CA LEU A 374 -11.14 17.46 -34.26
C LEU A 374 -11.40 16.31 -35.23
N THR A 375 -11.85 15.16 -34.72
CA THR A 375 -12.21 14.02 -35.55
C THR A 375 -13.43 14.31 -36.42
N ALA A 376 -14.43 15.02 -35.91
CA ALA A 376 -15.60 15.42 -36.70
C ALA A 376 -15.23 16.39 -37.85
N ALA A 377 -14.26 17.27 -37.64
CA ALA A 377 -13.84 18.24 -38.66
C ALA A 377 -12.96 17.61 -39.76
N TYR A 378 -12.12 16.63 -39.41
CA TYR A 378 -11.07 16.11 -40.30
C TYR A 378 -11.08 14.58 -40.51
N GLY A 379 -12.08 13.88 -39.99
CA GLY A 379 -12.29 12.46 -40.23
C GLY A 379 -12.38 12.16 -41.72
N GLY A 380 -11.48 11.31 -42.23
CA GLY A 380 -11.40 10.97 -43.64
C GLY A 380 -10.79 12.05 -44.56
N ASP A 381 -10.28 13.16 -44.03
CA ASP A 381 -9.44 14.08 -44.82
C ASP A 381 -8.16 13.36 -45.28
N PRO A 382 -7.71 13.52 -46.55
CA PRO A 382 -6.49 12.86 -47.02
C PRO A 382 -5.20 13.21 -46.24
N SER A 383 -5.21 14.30 -45.48
CA SER A 383 -4.10 14.77 -44.64
C SER A 383 -4.22 14.35 -43.17
N SER A 384 -5.36 13.75 -42.81
CA SER A 384 -5.63 13.13 -41.51
C SER A 384 -5.08 11.70 -41.48
N PRO A 385 -4.63 11.19 -40.31
CA PRO A 385 -4.16 9.82 -40.19
C PRO A 385 -5.30 8.78 -40.23
N TYR A 386 -6.56 9.19 -40.21
CA TYR A 386 -7.72 8.30 -40.22
C TYR A 386 -8.19 7.99 -41.65
N GLN A 387 -8.60 6.74 -41.88
CA GLN A 387 -9.14 6.32 -43.18
C GLN A 387 -10.47 7.04 -43.51
N LEU A 388 -10.77 7.19 -44.80
CA LEU A 388 -12.08 7.65 -45.23
C LEU A 388 -13.14 6.62 -44.85
N GLY A 389 -14.13 7.04 -44.05
CA GLY A 389 -15.15 6.15 -43.47
C GLY A 389 -14.91 5.79 -42.01
N PHE A 390 -13.78 6.20 -41.42
CA PHE A 390 -13.54 6.04 -39.99
C PHE A 390 -14.57 6.81 -39.15
N ASP A 391 -15.28 6.09 -38.28
CA ASP A 391 -16.25 6.61 -37.33
C ASP A 391 -15.72 6.58 -35.89
N SER A 392 -15.68 7.74 -35.23
CA SER A 392 -15.30 7.85 -33.82
C SER A 392 -16.36 7.33 -32.86
N GLU A 393 -17.65 7.37 -33.23
CA GLU A 393 -18.72 6.85 -32.37
C GLU A 393 -18.64 5.33 -32.27
N ALA A 394 -18.36 4.64 -33.38
CA ALA A 394 -18.11 3.20 -33.39
C ALA A 394 -16.89 2.79 -32.54
N VAL A 395 -15.85 3.63 -32.47
CA VAL A 395 -14.72 3.42 -31.57
C VAL A 395 -15.13 3.59 -30.11
N VAL A 396 -15.92 4.62 -29.79
CA VAL A 396 -16.44 4.84 -28.43
C VAL A 396 -17.30 3.66 -27.98
N GLU A 397 -18.19 3.16 -28.83
CA GLU A 397 -19.01 1.98 -28.54
C GLU A 397 -18.15 0.75 -28.28
N LYS A 398 -17.13 0.51 -29.12
CA LYS A 398 -16.18 -0.58 -28.94
C LYS A 398 -15.40 -0.49 -27.63
N MET A 399 -14.91 0.69 -27.26
CA MET A 399 -14.16 0.89 -26.00
C MET A 399 -15.01 0.73 -24.74
N GLY A 400 -16.34 0.80 -24.86
CA GLY A 400 -17.26 0.65 -23.73
C GLY A 400 -17.08 1.76 -22.69
N PHE A 401 -16.91 1.38 -21.41
CA PHE A 401 -16.85 2.29 -20.26
C PHE A 401 -15.89 3.48 -20.45
N TYR A 402 -14.67 3.21 -20.93
CA TYR A 402 -13.65 4.24 -21.11
C TYR A 402 -13.85 5.10 -22.36
N GLY A 403 -14.65 4.64 -23.33
CA GLY A 403 -15.03 5.43 -24.49
C GLY A 403 -16.09 6.49 -24.17
N ASP A 404 -16.97 6.22 -23.20
CA ASP A 404 -18.06 7.12 -22.82
C ASP A 404 -17.55 8.28 -21.94
N LEU A 405 -17.17 9.37 -22.62
CA LEU A 405 -16.68 10.58 -21.95
C LEU A 405 -17.72 11.24 -21.02
N SER A 406 -19.02 10.94 -21.16
CA SER A 406 -20.07 11.50 -20.30
C SER A 406 -20.00 10.97 -18.86
N ARG A 407 -19.32 9.83 -18.66
CA ARG A 407 -19.05 9.25 -17.34
C ARG A 407 -17.97 9.99 -16.54
N ASN A 408 -17.29 10.96 -17.15
CA ASN A 408 -16.22 11.73 -16.49
C ASN A 408 -15.05 10.85 -16.00
N ALA A 409 -14.83 9.70 -16.64
CA ALA A 409 -13.70 8.80 -16.37
C ALA A 409 -12.38 9.25 -17.04
N HIS A 410 -12.43 10.27 -17.90
CA HIS A 410 -11.26 10.78 -18.64
C HIS A 410 -10.38 11.72 -17.78
N PRO A 411 -9.09 11.92 -18.14
CA PRO A 411 -8.11 12.61 -17.31
C PRO A 411 -8.56 14.00 -16.85
N GLU A 412 -9.11 14.80 -17.76
CA GLU A 412 -9.49 16.19 -17.46
C GLU A 412 -10.51 16.25 -16.31
N ALA A 413 -11.55 15.41 -16.36
CA ALA A 413 -12.59 15.39 -15.34
C ALA A 413 -12.11 14.79 -14.01
N ARG A 414 -11.27 13.75 -14.04
CA ARG A 414 -10.72 13.13 -12.83
C ARG A 414 -9.78 14.06 -12.08
N ILE A 415 -8.87 14.73 -12.79
CA ILE A 415 -7.95 15.71 -12.18
C ILE A 415 -8.73 16.92 -11.65
N ALA A 416 -9.72 17.42 -12.39
CA ALA A 416 -10.60 18.50 -11.91
C ALA A 416 -11.40 18.12 -10.65
N ALA A 417 -11.72 16.83 -10.48
CA ALA A 417 -12.36 16.28 -9.28
C ALA A 417 -11.39 16.08 -8.11
N GLY A 418 -10.09 16.39 -8.27
CA GLY A 418 -9.10 16.32 -7.21
C GLY A 418 -8.35 14.99 -7.11
N PHE A 419 -8.38 14.16 -8.16
CA PHE A 419 -7.62 12.91 -8.20
C PHE A 419 -6.12 13.16 -7.98
N THR A 420 -5.48 12.41 -7.07
CA THR A 420 -4.03 12.52 -6.79
C THR A 420 -3.34 11.17 -6.55
N ASP A 421 -4.08 10.06 -6.59
CA ASP A 421 -3.62 8.77 -6.06
C ASP A 421 -2.47 8.16 -6.88
N VAL A 422 -2.46 8.42 -8.19
CA VAL A 422 -1.37 8.01 -9.10
C VAL A 422 -0.84 9.23 -9.85
N PRO A 423 0.45 9.59 -9.70
CA PRO A 423 1.03 10.70 -10.45
C PRO A 423 1.12 10.36 -11.94
N PHE A 424 0.81 11.35 -12.79
CA PHE A 424 0.84 11.19 -14.25
C PHE A 424 1.75 12.23 -14.90
N LEU A 425 2.65 11.79 -15.78
CA LEU A 425 3.35 12.65 -16.73
C LEU A 425 2.77 12.44 -18.13
N PHE A 426 1.82 13.31 -18.50
CA PHE A 426 1.34 13.33 -19.87
C PHE A 426 2.40 13.95 -20.77
N VAL A 427 2.72 13.29 -21.87
CA VAL A 427 3.70 13.75 -22.86
C VAL A 427 2.99 13.98 -24.18
N GLY A 428 3.31 15.05 -24.90
CA GLY A 428 2.69 15.31 -26.20
C GLY A 428 3.56 16.17 -27.11
N GLY A 429 3.46 15.94 -28.42
CA GLY A 429 4.15 16.72 -29.44
C GLY A 429 3.24 17.74 -30.10
N ARG A 430 3.74 18.97 -30.33
CA ARG A 430 2.98 19.99 -31.07
C ARG A 430 2.80 19.65 -32.54
N ASN A 431 3.70 18.89 -33.15
CA ASN A 431 3.61 18.50 -34.56
C ASN A 431 3.00 17.10 -34.73
N ASP A 432 2.09 16.69 -33.85
CA ASP A 432 1.51 15.35 -33.90
C ASP A 432 0.38 15.28 -34.98
N PRO A 433 0.50 14.38 -35.99
CA PRO A 433 -0.55 14.16 -37.00
C PRO A 433 -1.90 13.76 -36.43
N PHE A 434 -1.96 13.12 -35.27
CA PHE A 434 -3.22 12.63 -34.68
C PHE A 434 -4.08 13.73 -34.06
N CYS A 435 -3.50 14.90 -33.76
CA CYS A 435 -4.25 16.12 -33.49
C CYS A 435 -4.35 17.02 -34.72
N ASN A 436 -4.11 16.51 -35.93
CA ASN A 436 -4.24 17.25 -37.18
C ASN A 436 -3.39 18.53 -37.22
N HIS A 437 -2.14 18.46 -36.75
CA HIS A 437 -1.24 19.64 -36.62
C HIS A 437 -1.01 20.41 -37.93
N ASN A 438 -1.13 19.73 -39.06
CA ASN A 438 -0.87 20.26 -40.40
C ASN A 438 -2.11 20.89 -41.05
N LEU A 439 -3.29 20.78 -40.42
CA LEU A 439 -4.55 21.32 -40.91
C LEU A 439 -4.88 22.66 -40.21
N PRO A 440 -5.75 23.50 -40.81
CA PRO A 440 -6.20 24.73 -40.17
C PRO A 440 -6.79 24.48 -38.78
N ALA A 441 -6.79 25.49 -37.90
CA ALA A 441 -7.47 25.37 -36.62
C ALA A 441 -8.99 25.25 -36.80
N ILE A 442 -9.62 24.33 -36.08
CA ILE A 442 -11.08 24.16 -36.11
C ILE A 442 -11.81 25.37 -35.48
N PRO A 443 -13.08 25.64 -35.83
CA PRO A 443 -13.85 26.75 -35.27
C PRO A 443 -13.90 26.79 -33.73
N GLU A 444 -13.99 25.62 -33.10
CA GLU A 444 -14.02 25.43 -31.64
C GLU A 444 -12.72 25.93 -31.00
N ALA A 445 -11.57 25.57 -31.57
CA ALA A 445 -10.27 26.06 -31.13
C ALA A 445 -10.16 27.58 -31.29
N LEU A 446 -10.60 28.11 -32.43
CA LEU A 446 -10.58 29.56 -32.69
C LEU A 446 -11.50 30.33 -31.75
N ALA A 447 -12.62 29.74 -31.32
CA ALA A 447 -13.54 30.34 -30.36
C ALA A 447 -12.90 30.51 -28.97
N GLU A 448 -11.96 29.63 -28.60
CA GLU A 448 -11.13 29.74 -27.40
C GLU A 448 -9.87 30.59 -27.59
N GLY A 449 -9.67 31.17 -28.78
CA GLY A 449 -8.48 31.97 -29.10
C GLY A 449 -7.24 31.13 -29.41
N ILE A 450 -7.40 29.83 -29.65
CA ILE A 450 -6.34 28.88 -29.95
C ILE A 450 -6.23 28.70 -31.47
N ASN A 451 -5.04 28.90 -32.01
CA ASN A 451 -4.80 28.91 -33.45
C ASN A 451 -4.10 27.64 -33.98
N HIS A 452 -4.05 26.58 -33.18
CA HIS A 452 -3.36 25.33 -33.49
C HIS A 452 -4.09 24.13 -32.88
N ASN A 453 -4.38 23.10 -33.68
CA ASN A 453 -5.24 21.97 -33.25
C ASN A 453 -4.63 21.16 -32.10
N CYS A 454 -3.31 20.95 -32.10
CA CYS A 454 -2.65 20.22 -31.02
C CYS A 454 -2.55 21.03 -29.72
N ASP A 455 -2.54 22.36 -29.80
CA ASP A 455 -2.63 23.21 -28.61
C ASP A 455 -4.02 23.05 -28.02
N TYR A 456 -5.05 23.09 -28.88
CA TYR A 456 -6.43 22.86 -28.48
C TYR A 456 -6.62 21.49 -27.82
N TYR A 457 -6.08 20.41 -28.41
CA TYR A 457 -6.20 19.05 -27.86
C TYR A 457 -5.69 18.92 -26.42
N HIS A 458 -4.56 19.57 -26.09
CA HIS A 458 -3.94 19.46 -24.76
C HIS A 458 -4.41 20.54 -23.77
N GLU A 459 -5.12 21.57 -24.23
CA GLU A 459 -5.46 22.75 -23.41
C GLU A 459 -6.29 22.37 -22.18
N GLY A 460 -7.31 21.51 -22.34
CA GLY A 460 -8.19 21.12 -21.23
C GLY A 460 -7.41 20.47 -20.10
N LEU A 461 -6.56 19.51 -20.43
CA LEU A 461 -5.65 18.86 -19.48
C LEU A 461 -4.68 19.86 -18.83
N SER A 462 -4.08 20.75 -19.63
CA SER A 462 -3.17 21.78 -19.11
C SER A 462 -3.86 22.69 -18.09
N GLN A 463 -5.12 23.06 -18.33
CA GLN A 463 -5.88 23.93 -17.43
C GLN A 463 -6.20 23.25 -16.11
N VAL A 464 -6.66 21.99 -16.12
CA VAL A 464 -7.03 21.29 -14.89
C VAL A 464 -5.81 20.96 -14.02
N ILE A 465 -4.68 20.59 -14.63
CA ILE A 465 -3.41 20.39 -13.91
C ILE A 465 -2.96 21.69 -13.24
N ALA A 466 -3.02 22.81 -13.97
CA ALA A 466 -2.63 24.11 -13.41
C ALA A 466 -3.59 24.62 -12.33
N ALA A 467 -4.85 24.18 -12.35
CA ALA A 467 -5.87 24.58 -11.39
C ALA A 467 -5.85 23.74 -10.11
N GLN A 468 -5.34 22.51 -10.15
CA GLN A 468 -5.24 21.63 -8.99
C GLN A 468 -4.05 22.07 -8.08
N PRO A 469 -4.30 22.43 -6.81
CA PRO A 469 -3.23 22.76 -5.87
C PRO A 469 -2.29 21.57 -5.67
N ASP A 470 -0.98 21.82 -5.66
CA ASP A 470 0.06 20.81 -5.47
C ASP A 470 -0.12 19.56 -6.35
N SER A 471 -0.59 19.78 -7.59
CA SER A 471 -0.86 18.72 -8.56
C SER A 471 0.33 17.77 -8.71
N PRO A 472 0.16 16.46 -8.46
CA PRO A 472 1.17 15.45 -8.75
C PRO A 472 1.27 15.15 -10.26
N HIS A 473 0.34 15.67 -11.05
CA HIS A 473 0.30 15.48 -12.49
C HIS A 473 1.06 16.59 -13.23
N GLN A 474 1.66 16.22 -14.35
CA GLN A 474 2.47 17.09 -15.19
C GLN A 474 2.11 16.91 -16.67
N LEU A 475 2.29 17.96 -17.47
CA LEU A 475 2.20 17.92 -18.92
C LEU A 475 3.52 18.37 -19.56
N ALA A 476 4.24 17.45 -20.21
CA ALA A 476 5.42 17.72 -21.02
C ALA A 476 5.01 17.93 -22.49
N TYR A 477 4.63 19.17 -22.83
CA TYR A 477 4.20 19.54 -24.18
C TYR A 477 5.34 20.09 -25.06
N ILE A 478 5.84 19.26 -25.98
CA ILE A 478 7.08 19.49 -26.72
C ILE A 478 6.82 20.18 -28.08
N GLN A 479 7.34 21.39 -28.24
CA GLN A 479 7.03 22.26 -29.38
C GLN A 479 7.62 21.82 -30.74
N ASP A 480 8.74 21.09 -30.74
CA ASP A 480 9.49 20.70 -31.93
C ASP A 480 9.44 19.17 -32.20
N ARG A 481 8.48 18.47 -31.60
CA ARG A 481 8.31 17.02 -31.75
C ARG A 481 6.93 16.66 -32.29
N GLY A 482 6.87 15.50 -32.93
CA GLY A 482 5.65 14.92 -33.48
C GLY A 482 5.06 13.86 -32.55
N HIS A 483 4.47 12.84 -33.15
CA HIS A 483 3.86 11.72 -32.43
C HIS A 483 4.89 10.94 -31.61
N VAL A 484 4.50 10.54 -30.40
CA VAL A 484 5.23 9.70 -29.43
C VAL A 484 6.64 10.20 -29.04
N PRO A 485 6.80 11.43 -28.52
CA PRO A 485 8.12 11.97 -28.18
C PRO A 485 8.97 11.12 -27.23
N THR A 486 8.40 10.31 -26.33
CA THR A 486 9.18 9.48 -25.39
C THR A 486 9.94 8.35 -26.07
N LEU A 487 9.65 8.09 -27.35
CA LEU A 487 10.36 7.11 -28.17
C LEU A 487 11.43 7.75 -29.07
N ASP A 488 11.44 9.08 -29.17
CA ASP A 488 12.49 9.83 -29.86
C ASP A 488 13.72 10.04 -28.96
N ALA A 489 14.90 10.11 -29.60
CA ALA A 489 16.08 10.63 -28.92
C ALA A 489 15.90 12.14 -28.63
N GLY A 490 16.12 12.55 -27.38
CA GLY A 490 16.02 13.96 -27.03
C GLY A 490 15.80 14.26 -25.55
N PRO A 491 15.62 15.56 -25.23
CA PRO A 491 15.52 16.04 -23.85
C PRO A 491 14.24 15.61 -23.13
N VAL A 492 13.17 15.25 -23.85
CA VAL A 492 11.91 14.78 -23.24
C VAL A 492 12.11 13.58 -22.31
N ASN A 493 13.04 12.69 -22.64
CA ASN A 493 13.37 11.54 -21.79
C ASN A 493 14.00 11.97 -20.46
N ASN A 494 14.68 13.12 -20.41
CA ASN A 494 15.19 13.67 -19.15
C ASN A 494 14.05 14.23 -18.28
N THR A 495 12.97 14.72 -18.91
CA THR A 495 11.75 15.11 -18.19
C THR A 495 11.11 13.89 -17.54
N VAL A 496 11.06 12.76 -18.25
CA VAL A 496 10.59 11.49 -17.67
C VAL A 496 11.48 11.04 -16.52
N ASP A 497 12.82 11.10 -16.67
CA ASP A 497 13.74 10.77 -15.58
C ASP A 497 13.55 11.67 -14.35
N THR A 498 13.32 12.95 -14.56
CA THR A 498 13.09 13.92 -13.47
C THR A 498 11.79 13.59 -12.75
N PHE A 499 10.71 13.33 -13.49
CA PHE A 499 9.42 12.92 -12.94
C PHE A 499 9.53 11.65 -12.08
N ILE A 500 10.22 10.63 -12.59
CA ILE A 500 10.47 9.39 -11.85
C ILE A 500 11.27 9.68 -10.58
N SER A 501 12.37 10.44 -10.70
CA SER A 501 13.24 10.78 -9.56
C SER A 501 12.50 11.57 -8.48
N ASP A 502 11.64 12.52 -8.88
CA ASP A 502 10.88 13.36 -7.94
C ASP A 502 9.86 12.52 -7.15
N ILE A 503 9.19 11.57 -7.80
CA ILE A 503 8.29 10.64 -7.13
C ILE A 503 9.06 9.72 -6.19
N GLN A 504 10.15 9.12 -6.68
CA GLN A 504 11.00 8.23 -5.88
C GLN A 504 11.62 8.94 -4.68
N ALA A 505 11.91 10.24 -4.77
CA ALA A 505 12.39 11.03 -3.65
C ALA A 505 11.36 11.14 -2.51
N GLY A 506 10.07 10.97 -2.80
CA GLY A 506 8.99 10.85 -1.81
C GLY A 506 8.80 9.44 -1.24
N ASN A 507 9.65 8.49 -1.66
CA ASN A 507 9.62 7.07 -1.33
C ASN A 507 8.21 6.44 -1.40
N PRO A 508 7.67 6.30 -2.63
CA PRO A 508 6.30 5.88 -2.85
C PRO A 508 6.05 4.47 -2.29
N ALA A 509 4.81 4.18 -1.93
CA ALA A 509 4.41 2.83 -1.53
C ALA A 509 4.65 1.82 -2.66
N ALA A 510 4.90 0.57 -2.29
CA ALA A 510 5.08 -0.53 -3.24
C ALA A 510 3.69 -1.08 -3.66
N PRO A 511 3.20 -0.80 -4.89
CA PRO A 511 1.78 -0.88 -5.24
C PRO A 511 1.12 -2.26 -5.03
N PHE A 512 1.90 -3.32 -5.16
CA PHE A 512 1.44 -4.71 -5.05
C PHE A 512 2.07 -5.45 -3.86
N ARG A 513 2.87 -4.75 -3.05
CA ARG A 513 3.48 -5.31 -1.84
C ARG A 513 2.57 -4.99 -0.65
N VAL A 514 1.64 -5.89 -0.40
CA VAL A 514 0.89 -5.92 0.85
C VAL A 514 1.73 -6.71 1.85
N ILE A 515 2.37 -6.04 2.82
CA ILE A 515 2.91 -6.78 3.99
C ILE A 515 1.70 -7.09 4.87
N PRO A 516 1.31 -8.36 5.07
CA PRO A 516 0.17 -8.67 5.93
C PRO A 516 0.45 -8.18 7.33
N GLY A 517 -0.49 -7.39 7.86
CA GLY A 517 -0.44 -6.83 9.19
C GLY A 517 -1.15 -7.71 10.20
N ASP A 518 -0.49 -7.95 11.33
CA ASP A 518 -1.03 -8.72 12.43
C ASP A 518 -1.95 -7.91 13.36
N LYS A 519 -2.91 -8.61 13.98
CA LYS A 519 -3.68 -8.14 15.13
C LYS A 519 -2.95 -8.49 16.43
N MET A 520 -2.47 -7.47 17.12
CA MET A 520 -1.55 -7.65 18.24
C MET A 520 -2.20 -7.41 19.61
N MET A 521 -1.76 -8.21 20.58
CA MET A 521 -1.78 -7.83 21.99
C MET A 521 -0.35 -7.51 22.42
N LEU A 522 -0.11 -6.31 22.95
CA LEU A 522 1.22 -5.86 23.36
C LEU A 522 1.20 -5.47 24.84
N MET A 523 2.15 -5.98 25.62
CA MET A 523 2.23 -5.57 27.03
C MET A 523 3.63 -5.51 27.62
N GLY A 524 3.76 -4.62 28.60
CA GLY A 524 5.02 -4.50 29.33
C GLY A 524 5.13 -3.26 30.20
N HIS A 525 6.38 -2.82 30.35
CA HIS A 525 6.78 -1.70 31.19
C HIS A 525 7.22 -0.47 30.38
N SER A 526 7.80 0.53 31.04
CA SER A 526 8.01 1.87 30.47
C SER A 526 9.11 1.92 29.40
N PHE A 527 9.91 0.86 29.32
CA PHE A 527 10.93 0.65 28.30
C PHE A 527 10.39 -0.13 27.09
N PHE A 528 9.10 -0.48 27.07
CA PHE A 528 8.46 -1.23 25.98
C PHE A 528 7.35 -0.39 25.32
N ARG A 529 6.54 0.27 26.16
CA ARG A 529 5.38 1.05 25.73
C ARG A 529 5.65 2.09 24.63
N PRO A 530 6.73 2.90 24.67
CA PRO A 530 6.91 3.95 23.66
C PRO A 530 6.90 3.42 22.23
N PHE A 531 7.50 2.25 21.99
CA PHE A 531 7.61 1.67 20.66
C PHE A 531 6.33 0.95 20.27
N ALA A 532 5.69 0.27 21.22
CA ALA A 532 4.36 -0.28 21.02
C ALA A 532 3.37 0.81 20.59
N ASP A 533 3.37 1.98 21.26
CA ASP A 533 2.44 3.08 20.94
C ASP A 533 2.68 3.68 19.54
N GLU A 534 3.91 3.60 18.98
CA GLU A 534 4.27 4.16 17.66
C GLU A 534 4.18 3.16 16.48
N MET A 535 4.05 1.86 16.75
CA MET A 535 3.90 0.83 15.69
C MET A 535 2.82 1.17 14.63
N PRO A 536 1.61 1.66 15.00
CA PRO A 536 0.60 2.03 14.00
C PRO A 536 1.05 3.13 13.04
N TYR A 537 1.88 4.08 13.50
CA TYR A 537 2.43 5.14 12.67
C TYR A 537 3.37 4.57 11.59
N HIS A 538 4.21 3.60 11.97
CA HIS A 538 5.17 3.00 11.05
C HIS A 538 4.55 1.94 10.13
N ALA A 539 3.63 1.12 10.63
CA ALA A 539 2.92 0.09 9.86
C ALA A 539 2.29 0.67 8.59
N ILE A 540 1.51 1.75 8.72
CA ILE A 540 0.87 2.43 7.59
C ILE A 540 1.91 2.88 6.55
N ARG A 541 3.02 3.46 6.99
CA ARG A 541 4.07 3.99 6.10
C ARG A 541 4.90 2.90 5.45
N ALA A 542 5.01 1.75 6.10
CA ALA A 542 5.80 0.62 5.62
C ALA A 542 5.02 -0.27 4.64
N GLY A 543 3.74 0.04 4.36
CA GLY A 543 2.88 -0.80 3.52
C GLY A 543 2.39 -2.07 4.24
N VAL A 544 2.31 -2.02 5.58
CA VAL A 544 1.72 -3.09 6.38
C VAL A 544 0.21 -2.89 6.43
N ASP A 545 -0.52 -3.81 5.80
CA ASP A 545 -1.97 -3.73 5.65
C ASP A 545 -2.69 -4.59 6.69
N GLY A 546 -3.73 -4.05 7.34
CA GLY A 546 -4.49 -4.77 8.36
C GLY A 546 -3.87 -4.81 9.77
N HIS A 547 -2.75 -4.13 10.01
CA HIS A 547 -2.16 -4.00 11.35
C HIS A 547 -3.18 -3.37 12.32
N SER A 548 -3.36 -4.00 13.48
CA SER A 548 -4.06 -3.41 14.61
C SER A 548 -3.47 -3.90 15.92
N GLN A 549 -3.68 -3.16 17.00
CA GLN A 549 -3.10 -3.53 18.29
C GLN A 549 -3.91 -3.06 19.49
N ASN A 550 -3.81 -3.84 20.57
CA ASN A 550 -4.18 -3.45 21.92
C ASN A 550 -2.92 -3.41 22.80
N VAL A 551 -2.83 -2.40 23.68
CA VAL A 551 -1.66 -2.20 24.53
C VAL A 551 -2.08 -2.17 26.01
N GLU A 552 -1.49 -3.03 26.85
CA GLU A 552 -1.64 -2.98 28.31
C GLU A 552 -0.29 -2.73 28.99
N PHE A 553 -0.23 -1.81 29.95
CA PHE A 553 1.03 -1.34 30.49
C PHE A 553 0.98 -1.05 32.00
N SER A 554 2.08 -1.34 32.68
CA SER A 554 2.35 -0.90 34.04
C SER A 554 3.82 -0.52 34.25
N GLY A 555 4.11 0.56 34.97
CA GLY A 555 5.48 1.12 35.06
C GLY A 555 6.45 0.28 35.91
N GLY A 556 7.69 0.10 35.45
CA GLY A 556 8.72 -0.63 36.19
C GLY A 556 8.40 -2.13 36.34
N ALA A 557 8.77 -2.71 37.49
CA ALA A 557 8.62 -4.15 37.72
C ALA A 557 7.16 -4.65 37.72
N SER A 558 6.16 -3.78 37.90
CA SER A 558 4.76 -4.18 37.81
C SER A 558 4.28 -4.43 36.38
N GLY A 559 5.06 -4.03 35.37
CA GLY A 559 4.83 -4.35 33.96
C GLY A 559 5.44 -5.67 33.50
N ALA A 560 6.09 -6.42 34.39
CA ALA A 560 6.60 -7.75 34.06
C ALA A 560 5.43 -8.75 33.87
N PRO A 561 5.61 -9.80 33.04
CA PRO A 561 4.56 -10.77 32.72
C PRO A 561 3.79 -11.34 33.93
N LEU A 562 4.49 -11.85 34.94
CA LEU A 562 3.87 -12.43 36.14
C LEU A 562 3.23 -11.36 37.02
N ALA A 563 3.77 -10.14 37.06
CA ALA A 563 3.18 -9.04 37.81
C ALA A 563 1.84 -8.61 37.19
N LEU A 564 1.78 -8.46 35.86
CA LEU A 564 0.54 -8.18 35.13
C LEU A 564 -0.48 -9.31 35.28
N TRP A 565 -0.03 -10.56 35.31
CA TRP A 565 -0.93 -11.69 35.61
C TRP A 565 -1.48 -11.60 37.03
N ASN A 566 -0.67 -11.25 38.02
CA ASN A 566 -1.10 -11.23 39.42
C ASN A 566 -1.99 -10.03 39.77
N ASP A 567 -1.89 -8.93 39.02
CA ASP A 567 -2.81 -7.80 39.14
C ASP A 567 -4.16 -8.12 38.48
N ALA A 568 -5.24 -8.07 39.26
CA ALA A 568 -6.55 -8.48 38.78
C ALA A 568 -7.13 -7.55 37.70
N VAL A 569 -6.76 -6.27 37.68
CA VAL A 569 -7.26 -5.30 36.70
C VAL A 569 -6.52 -5.49 35.38
N HIS A 570 -5.19 -5.46 35.42
CA HIS A 570 -4.37 -5.68 34.21
C HIS A 570 -4.68 -7.04 33.60
N ARG A 571 -4.76 -8.09 34.42
CA ARG A 571 -5.11 -9.42 33.94
C ARG A 571 -6.47 -9.44 33.23
N ALA A 572 -7.48 -8.80 33.80
CA ALA A 572 -8.81 -8.77 33.20
C ALA A 572 -8.84 -8.04 31.84
N ASN A 573 -8.10 -6.94 31.70
CA ASN A 573 -8.02 -6.19 30.45
C ASN A 573 -7.39 -7.03 29.32
N ILE A 574 -6.23 -7.65 29.60
CA ILE A 574 -5.51 -8.47 28.62
C ILE A 574 -6.37 -9.69 28.23
N GLN A 575 -6.97 -10.35 29.22
CA GLN A 575 -7.88 -11.47 28.97
C GLN A 575 -9.09 -11.06 28.14
N ALA A 576 -9.61 -9.83 28.29
CA ALA A 576 -10.72 -9.36 27.47
C ALA A 576 -10.35 -9.28 25.99
N VAL A 577 -9.14 -8.81 25.66
CA VAL A 577 -8.63 -8.80 24.27
C VAL A 577 -8.46 -10.22 23.76
N LEU A 578 -7.78 -11.09 24.50
CA LEU A 578 -7.57 -12.48 24.09
C LEU A 578 -8.89 -13.25 23.90
N ASN A 579 -9.90 -12.99 24.75
CA ASN A 579 -11.22 -13.62 24.67
C ASN A 579 -12.07 -13.09 23.49
N ALA A 580 -11.77 -11.91 22.95
CA ALA A 580 -12.43 -11.42 21.75
C ALA A 580 -12.04 -12.25 20.51
N GLY A 581 -10.92 -12.97 20.58
CA GLY A 581 -10.37 -13.79 19.51
C GLY A 581 -9.51 -12.97 18.54
N ASP A 582 -8.99 -13.64 17.51
CA ASP A 582 -8.35 -13.01 16.35
C ASP A 582 -7.08 -12.21 16.73
N VAL A 583 -6.27 -12.76 17.63
CA VAL A 583 -4.96 -12.22 18.01
C VAL A 583 -3.87 -13.05 17.34
N ASP A 584 -3.21 -12.47 16.35
CA ASP A 584 -2.16 -13.11 15.56
C ASP A 584 -0.83 -13.12 16.31
N VAL A 585 -0.49 -12.01 16.98
CA VAL A 585 0.79 -11.85 17.70
C VAL A 585 0.57 -11.33 19.11
N PHE A 586 1.19 -11.98 20.10
CA PHE A 586 1.24 -11.50 21.47
C PHE A 586 2.68 -11.14 21.88
N GLY A 587 2.95 -9.84 21.87
CA GLY A 587 4.23 -9.26 22.26
C GLY A 587 4.32 -8.96 23.75
N MET A 588 5.39 -9.42 24.38
CA MET A 588 5.62 -9.23 25.80
C MET A 588 7.06 -8.77 26.06
N THR A 589 7.25 -7.96 27.09
CA THR A 589 8.59 -7.64 27.57
C THR A 589 9.11 -8.63 28.61
N CYS A 590 10.28 -8.29 29.15
CA CYS A 590 11.10 -9.01 30.11
C CYS A 590 10.99 -8.38 31.52
N CYS A 591 11.29 -9.04 32.62
CA CYS A 591 11.33 -10.48 32.90
C CYS A 591 10.99 -10.67 34.38
N ASP A 592 10.57 -11.89 34.74
CA ASP A 592 10.37 -12.29 36.13
C ASP A 592 11.58 -13.08 36.64
N TRP A 593 11.81 -13.03 37.95
CA TRP A 593 12.89 -13.77 38.62
C TRP A 593 12.32 -14.90 39.46
N GLN A 594 13.01 -16.03 39.51
CA GLN A 594 12.73 -17.02 40.55
C GLN A 594 13.13 -16.43 41.90
N LEU A 595 12.21 -16.38 42.85
CA LEU A 595 12.46 -15.82 44.17
C LEU A 595 12.45 -16.91 45.25
N THR A 596 13.33 -16.76 46.23
CA THR A 596 13.25 -17.46 47.51
C THR A 596 11.99 -17.02 48.27
N PRO A 597 11.54 -17.77 49.28
CA PRO A 597 10.43 -17.33 50.14
C PRO A 597 10.67 -15.98 50.83
N GLY A 598 11.93 -15.52 50.91
CA GLY A 598 12.29 -14.21 51.45
C GLY A 598 12.22 -13.06 50.44
N GLY A 599 11.97 -13.34 49.15
CA GLY A 599 11.91 -12.36 48.07
C GLY A 599 13.25 -12.10 47.36
N ASP A 600 14.32 -12.80 47.74
CA ASP A 600 15.63 -12.70 47.06
C ASP A 600 15.67 -13.60 45.82
N PRO A 601 16.32 -13.19 44.71
CA PRO A 601 16.52 -14.06 43.55
C PRO A 601 17.23 -15.37 43.90
N VAL A 602 16.70 -16.47 43.36
CA VAL A 602 17.36 -17.78 43.37
C VAL A 602 18.53 -17.72 42.40
N LEU A 603 19.69 -18.23 42.83
CA LEU A 603 20.92 -18.24 42.03
C LEU A 603 21.23 -19.65 41.51
N ASP A 604 21.76 -19.73 40.30
CA ASP A 604 22.36 -20.93 39.73
C ASP A 604 23.68 -21.31 40.46
N PRO A 605 24.28 -22.49 40.17
CA PRO A 605 25.57 -22.89 40.78
C PRO A 605 26.73 -21.92 40.50
N GLU A 606 26.64 -21.13 39.44
CA GLU A 606 27.59 -20.11 39.02
C GLU A 606 27.37 -18.75 39.73
N GLY A 607 26.23 -18.59 40.42
CA GLY A 607 25.84 -17.41 41.18
C GLY A 607 25.01 -16.39 40.40
N ASN A 608 24.45 -16.74 39.24
CA ASN A 608 23.59 -15.87 38.44
C ASN A 608 22.11 -16.06 38.82
N PRO A 609 21.30 -14.99 38.80
CA PRO A 609 19.87 -15.11 39.07
C PRO A 609 19.17 -15.94 37.99
N ILE A 610 18.23 -16.79 38.42
CA ILE A 610 17.48 -17.66 37.52
C ILE A 610 16.21 -16.93 37.08
N LEU A 611 16.02 -16.86 35.76
CA LEU A 611 14.82 -16.33 35.14
C LEU A 611 13.61 -17.21 35.47
N SER A 612 12.47 -16.59 35.77
CA SER A 612 11.20 -17.32 35.88
C SER A 612 10.47 -17.28 34.55
N LEU A 613 10.09 -18.46 34.05
CA LEU A 613 9.25 -18.60 32.86
C LEU A 613 7.75 -18.52 33.19
N GLU A 614 7.38 -18.49 34.47
CA GLU A 614 5.99 -18.63 34.94
C GLU A 614 5.06 -17.59 34.33
N GLY A 615 5.48 -16.33 34.28
CA GLY A 615 4.68 -15.26 33.69
C GLY A 615 4.40 -15.51 32.20
N TRP A 616 5.43 -15.84 31.41
CA TRP A 616 5.24 -16.17 29.99
C TRP A 616 4.37 -17.40 29.80
N GLN A 617 4.58 -18.47 30.57
CA GLN A 617 3.77 -19.70 30.46
C GLN A 617 2.28 -19.43 30.73
N LEU A 618 1.96 -18.66 31.78
CA LEU A 618 0.57 -18.34 32.11
C LEU A 618 -0.14 -17.57 30.98
N TRP A 619 0.58 -16.63 30.35
CA TRP A 619 0.04 -15.86 29.24
C TRP A 619 -0.03 -16.67 27.94
N PHE A 620 0.96 -17.50 27.63
CA PHE A 620 0.98 -18.36 26.46
C PHE A 620 -0.15 -19.40 26.55
N ASP A 621 -0.28 -20.07 27.69
CA ASP A 621 -1.36 -21.03 27.95
C ASP A 621 -2.74 -20.38 27.77
N TYR A 622 -2.94 -19.16 28.29
CA TYR A 622 -4.21 -18.48 28.17
C TYR A 622 -4.49 -18.01 26.74
N ALA A 623 -3.50 -17.41 26.07
CA ALA A 623 -3.61 -16.92 24.71
C ALA A 623 -3.90 -18.06 23.74
N LEU A 624 -3.13 -19.15 23.77
CA LEU A 624 -3.32 -20.33 22.92
C LEU A 624 -4.67 -21.04 23.18
N ALA A 625 -5.22 -20.92 24.39
CA ALA A 625 -6.54 -21.46 24.68
C ALA A 625 -7.67 -20.68 23.99
N GLN A 626 -7.48 -19.39 23.69
CA GLN A 626 -8.46 -18.56 22.98
C GLN A 626 -8.13 -18.41 21.48
N ASN A 627 -6.84 -18.34 21.14
CA ASN A 627 -6.27 -18.06 19.84
C ASN A 627 -5.16 -19.10 19.55
N PRO A 628 -5.50 -20.28 19.00
CA PRO A 628 -4.56 -21.41 18.87
C PRO A 628 -3.34 -21.15 17.99
N ASP A 629 -3.43 -20.20 17.07
CA ASP A 629 -2.39 -19.89 16.07
C ASP A 629 -1.55 -18.66 16.46
N THR A 630 -1.74 -18.08 17.66
CA THR A 630 -0.98 -16.90 18.11
C THR A 630 0.52 -17.17 18.18
N GLU A 631 1.29 -16.24 17.61
CA GLU A 631 2.74 -16.18 17.74
C GLU A 631 3.15 -15.29 18.92
N PHE A 632 4.35 -15.53 19.46
CA PHE A 632 4.85 -14.79 20.62
C PHE A 632 6.22 -14.19 20.35
N PHE A 633 6.40 -12.93 20.73
CA PHE A 633 7.73 -12.34 20.81
C PHE A 633 8.04 -11.84 22.21
N ILE A 634 9.31 -12.00 22.58
CA ILE A 634 9.87 -11.48 23.83
C ILE A 634 10.82 -10.34 23.50
N GLY A 635 10.36 -9.11 23.73
CA GLY A 635 11.13 -7.89 23.48
C GLY A 635 12.01 -7.52 24.68
N ILE A 636 13.33 -7.46 24.47
CA ILE A 636 14.30 -7.22 25.55
C ILE A 636 14.81 -5.79 25.55
N PRO A 637 14.52 -5.00 26.61
CA PRO A 637 15.04 -3.66 26.78
C PRO A 637 16.50 -3.66 27.22
N TRP A 638 17.07 -2.46 27.31
CA TRP A 638 18.35 -2.20 27.96
C TRP A 638 18.23 -2.14 29.50
N PHE A 639 19.37 -2.10 30.21
CA PHE A 639 19.40 -2.08 31.67
C PHE A 639 19.12 -0.69 32.28
N ASP A 640 18.46 -0.68 33.44
CA ASP A 640 18.26 0.52 34.26
C ASP A 640 19.61 1.18 34.64
N TYR A 641 19.55 2.48 34.95
CA TYR A 641 20.67 3.28 35.46
C TYR A 641 21.92 3.29 34.57
N PRO A 642 21.77 3.59 33.26
CA PRO A 642 22.87 3.51 32.31
C PRO A 642 24.06 4.42 32.68
N THR A 643 23.83 5.52 33.38
CA THR A 643 24.90 6.45 33.81
C THR A 643 25.77 5.94 34.95
N ASP A 644 25.40 4.84 35.62
CA ASP A 644 26.23 4.24 36.68
C ASP A 644 27.42 3.44 36.13
N TYR A 645 27.41 3.15 34.83
CA TYR A 645 28.43 2.37 34.15
C TYR A 645 29.54 3.28 33.64
N ALA A 646 30.79 2.82 33.76
CA ALA A 646 31.97 3.60 33.46
C ALA A 646 32.04 4.09 32.00
N ASP A 647 31.61 3.24 31.07
CA ASP A 647 31.68 3.45 29.62
C ASP A 647 30.66 2.55 28.89
N ALA A 648 30.58 2.73 27.56
CA ALA A 648 29.70 1.97 26.68
C ALA A 648 30.00 0.47 26.68
N GLU A 649 31.28 0.08 26.77
CA GLU A 649 31.71 -1.32 26.77
C GLU A 649 31.20 -2.05 28.03
N ALA A 650 31.42 -1.46 29.22
CA ALA A 650 30.95 -2.04 30.48
C ALA A 650 29.42 -2.17 30.55
N TYR A 651 28.69 -1.27 29.90
CA TYR A 651 27.24 -1.31 29.81
C TYR A 651 26.76 -2.41 28.85
N ALA A 652 27.32 -2.43 27.64
CA ALA A 652 26.98 -3.41 26.60
C ALA A 652 27.35 -4.84 27.01
N ASP A 653 28.48 -5.07 27.67
CA ASP A 653 28.91 -6.38 28.15
C ASP A 653 27.90 -7.03 29.09
N LEU A 654 27.29 -6.24 29.98
CA LEU A 654 26.27 -6.75 30.89
C LEU A 654 25.00 -7.14 30.13
N TRP A 655 24.55 -6.31 29.20
CA TRP A 655 23.37 -6.59 28.37
C TRP A 655 23.59 -7.81 27.48
N ASN A 656 24.74 -7.89 26.81
CA ASN A 656 25.11 -9.03 25.98
C ASN A 656 25.19 -10.33 26.77
N LEU A 657 25.75 -10.28 27.99
CA LEU A 657 25.75 -11.45 28.87
C LEU A 657 24.32 -11.87 29.20
N PHE A 658 23.49 -10.94 29.66
CA PHE A 658 22.09 -11.22 30.01
C PHE A 658 21.29 -11.79 28.83
N TYR A 659 21.34 -11.15 27.67
CA TYR A 659 20.61 -11.57 26.48
C TYR A 659 21.04 -12.98 26.04
N ASN A 660 22.34 -13.22 25.87
CA ASN A 660 22.85 -14.47 25.32
C ASN A 660 22.81 -15.64 26.32
N THR A 661 22.96 -15.40 27.62
CA THR A 661 23.06 -16.51 28.60
C THR A 661 21.77 -16.75 29.40
N LEU A 662 20.81 -15.83 29.38
CA LEU A 662 19.56 -15.97 30.13
C LEU A 662 18.33 -15.87 29.23
N VAL A 663 18.24 -14.87 28.35
CA VAL A 663 17.05 -14.71 27.50
C VAL A 663 16.97 -15.77 26.41
N LEU A 664 18.02 -15.92 25.59
CA LEU A 664 17.97 -16.87 24.47
C LEU A 664 17.72 -18.31 24.94
N PRO A 665 18.38 -18.82 26.02
CA PRO A 665 18.03 -20.12 26.60
C PRO A 665 16.60 -20.19 27.14
N ALA A 666 16.05 -19.10 27.71
CA ALA A 666 14.66 -19.07 28.15
C ALA A 666 13.68 -19.17 26.98
N VAL A 667 13.98 -18.56 25.83
CA VAL A 667 13.21 -18.73 24.60
C VAL A 667 13.25 -20.19 24.13
N ASP A 668 14.41 -20.84 24.19
CA ASP A 668 14.55 -22.26 23.84
C ASP A 668 13.76 -23.17 24.80
N ASP A 669 13.81 -22.89 26.09
CA ASP A 669 13.02 -23.61 27.10
C ASP A 669 11.51 -23.44 26.85
N LEU A 670 11.06 -22.23 26.50
CA LEU A 670 9.66 -21.98 26.11
C LEU A 670 9.29 -22.73 24.83
N ARG A 671 10.11 -22.69 23.78
CA ARG A 671 9.90 -23.47 22.54
C ARG A 671 9.82 -24.97 22.80
N ALA A 672 10.59 -25.48 23.75
CA ALA A 672 10.53 -26.88 24.16
C ALA A 672 9.22 -27.24 24.89
N LEU A 673 8.63 -26.28 25.63
CA LEU A 673 7.35 -26.45 26.31
C LEU A 673 6.14 -26.30 25.36
N TYR A 674 6.28 -25.50 24.30
CA TYR A 674 5.22 -25.18 23.34
C TYR A 674 5.59 -25.63 21.91
N PRO A 675 5.66 -26.94 21.64
CA PRO A 675 6.06 -27.44 20.32
C PRO A 675 5.06 -27.02 19.24
N GLY A 676 5.56 -26.43 18.15
CA GLY A 676 4.75 -25.98 17.02
C GLY A 676 4.23 -24.54 17.14
N VAL A 677 4.56 -23.84 18.22
CA VAL A 677 4.24 -22.42 18.42
C VAL A 677 5.44 -21.57 18.01
N THR A 678 5.20 -20.52 17.21
CA THR A 678 6.23 -19.53 16.88
C THR A 678 6.54 -18.67 18.10
N ILE A 679 7.76 -18.76 18.61
CA ILE A 679 8.24 -17.95 19.74
C ILE A 679 9.59 -17.36 19.34
N TYR A 680 9.79 -16.06 19.43
CA TYR A 680 11.04 -15.39 19.04
C TYR A 680 11.40 -14.24 19.98
N SER A 681 12.55 -13.60 19.76
CA SER A 681 13.01 -12.49 20.61
C SER A 681 13.47 -11.29 19.78
N ILE A 682 13.17 -10.09 20.28
CA ILE A 682 13.55 -8.83 19.64
C ILE A 682 14.62 -8.14 20.50
N PRO A 683 15.87 -7.98 20.01
CA PRO A 683 17.01 -7.47 20.76
C PRO A 683 17.07 -5.93 20.82
N TYR A 684 15.94 -5.24 21.03
CA TYR A 684 15.92 -3.77 20.89
C TYR A 684 16.78 -3.02 21.92
N GLY A 685 17.17 -3.66 23.03
CA GLY A 685 18.20 -3.14 23.95
C GLY A 685 19.57 -2.90 23.29
N GLN A 686 19.89 -3.61 22.20
CA GLN A 686 21.13 -3.40 21.46
C GLN A 686 21.20 -2.00 20.85
N ALA A 687 20.06 -1.38 20.53
CA ALA A 687 19.99 0.01 20.04
C ALA A 687 20.70 0.99 21.00
N VAL A 688 20.57 0.78 22.31
CA VAL A 688 21.26 1.62 23.30
C VAL A 688 22.76 1.37 23.30
N ASN A 689 23.19 0.12 23.17
CA ASN A 689 24.60 -0.22 23.15
C ASN A 689 25.31 0.49 21.98
N GLU A 690 24.70 0.46 20.80
CA GLU A 690 25.23 1.13 19.61
C GLU A 690 25.25 2.65 19.77
N LEU A 691 24.12 3.26 20.15
CA LEU A 691 24.03 4.72 20.28
C LEU A 691 24.92 5.27 21.39
N ARG A 692 25.08 4.54 22.50
CA ARG A 692 25.99 4.94 23.57
C ARG A 692 27.45 4.86 23.11
N ALA A 693 27.83 3.80 22.41
CA ALA A 693 29.19 3.68 21.86
C ALA A 693 29.48 4.82 20.87
N MET A 694 28.52 5.16 20.00
CA MET A 694 28.63 6.30 19.08
C MET A 694 28.71 7.64 19.81
N PHE A 695 27.91 7.82 20.87
CA PHE A 695 27.93 9.02 21.71
C PHE A 695 29.30 9.23 22.37
N GLU A 696 29.84 8.20 23.02
CA GLU A 696 31.13 8.27 23.70
C GLU A 696 32.30 8.44 22.71
N ALA A 697 32.15 7.94 21.48
CA ALA A 697 33.08 8.18 20.38
C ALA A 697 32.96 9.59 19.75
N GLY A 698 31.92 10.37 20.08
CA GLY A 698 31.65 11.68 19.50
C GLY A 698 31.12 11.63 18.06
N ASN A 699 30.51 10.51 17.67
CA ASN A 699 30.02 10.23 16.31
C ASN A 699 28.50 10.42 16.16
N ILE A 700 27.85 11.14 17.08
CA ILE A 700 26.41 11.40 17.01
C ILE A 700 26.14 12.91 17.20
N PRO A 701 25.98 13.69 16.11
CA PRO A 701 25.86 15.14 16.21
C PRO A 701 24.55 15.61 16.88
N GLU A 702 23.53 14.75 16.96
CA GLU A 702 22.23 15.06 17.55
C GLU A 702 22.26 15.13 19.08
N LEU A 703 23.16 14.39 19.73
CA LEU A 703 23.18 14.28 21.18
C LEU A 703 24.26 15.14 21.81
N ALA A 704 23.85 16.00 22.75
CA ALA A 704 24.75 16.82 23.54
C ALA A 704 25.10 16.18 24.90
N ASN A 705 24.23 15.30 25.41
CA ASN A 705 24.41 14.70 26.73
C ASN A 705 24.03 13.21 26.70
N LEU A 706 24.58 12.45 27.65
CA LEU A 706 24.14 11.07 27.89
C LEU A 706 22.75 11.06 28.56
N GLU A 707 22.51 11.96 29.51
CA GLU A 707 21.26 12.13 30.24
C GLU A 707 20.80 13.60 30.20
N GLY A 708 19.51 13.86 30.00
CA GLY A 708 18.94 15.22 30.03
C GLY A 708 17.66 15.36 29.20
N PRO A 709 17.40 16.52 28.55
CA PRO A 709 16.21 16.70 27.73
C PRO A 709 16.17 15.71 26.56
N GLY A 710 15.02 15.05 26.34
CA GLY A 710 14.89 13.97 25.35
C GLY A 710 15.22 14.32 23.91
N ALA A 711 15.14 15.61 23.53
CA ALA A 711 15.51 16.07 22.19
C ALA A 711 17.04 16.11 21.95
N THR A 712 17.86 16.05 23.00
CA THR A 712 19.32 16.27 22.91
C THR A 712 20.13 15.29 23.75
N SER A 713 19.49 14.25 24.30
CA SER A 713 20.12 13.30 25.21
C SER A 713 19.72 11.88 24.89
N LEU A 714 20.64 10.92 25.08
CA LEU A 714 20.35 9.50 24.87
C LEU A 714 19.29 8.99 25.87
N PHE A 715 19.37 9.45 27.12
CA PHE A 715 18.42 9.15 28.19
C PHE A 715 17.77 10.43 28.73
N THR A 716 16.52 10.33 29.13
CA THR A 716 15.71 11.45 29.66
C THR A 716 15.81 11.59 31.17
N ASP A 717 16.18 10.51 31.86
CA ASP A 717 16.32 10.47 33.30
C ASP A 717 17.35 9.43 33.73
N TYR A 718 17.68 9.47 35.02
CA TYR A 718 18.60 8.54 35.66
C TYR A 718 18.16 7.07 35.54
N LYS A 719 16.85 6.80 35.41
CA LYS A 719 16.38 5.42 35.24
C LYS A 719 16.80 4.86 33.89
N GLY A 720 16.88 5.70 32.87
CA GLY A 720 17.32 5.31 31.53
C GLY A 720 16.20 5.32 30.51
N HIS A 721 15.09 6.04 30.72
CA HIS A 721 14.06 6.19 29.69
C HIS A 721 14.64 6.90 28.46
N GLY A 722 14.42 6.35 27.27
CA GLY A 722 15.08 6.84 26.06
C GLY A 722 14.69 8.26 25.65
N GLY A 723 15.67 9.01 25.14
CA GLY A 723 15.45 10.22 24.35
C GLY A 723 14.85 9.92 22.99
N GLN A 724 14.51 10.94 22.21
CA GLN A 724 13.77 10.78 20.95
C GLN A 724 14.53 9.92 19.94
N LEU A 725 15.80 10.24 19.68
CA LEU A 725 16.64 9.50 18.74
C LEU A 725 16.71 8.00 19.04
N LEU A 726 16.74 7.61 20.31
CA LEU A 726 16.74 6.20 20.70
C LEU A 726 15.38 5.53 20.43
N LYS A 727 14.28 6.26 20.59
CA LYS A 727 12.95 5.71 20.28
C LYS A 727 12.81 5.45 18.79
N ASP A 728 13.17 6.42 17.98
CA ASP A 728 13.12 6.33 16.53
C ASP A 728 13.99 5.17 16.01
N LEU A 729 15.17 4.95 16.60
CA LEU A 729 16.01 3.78 16.26
C LEU A 729 15.33 2.45 16.61
N VAL A 730 14.71 2.36 17.79
CA VAL A 730 14.03 1.12 18.22
C VAL A 730 12.80 0.83 17.38
N GLU A 731 12.07 1.86 16.95
CA GLU A 731 10.94 1.73 16.03
C GLU A 731 11.36 1.05 14.73
N TYR A 732 12.49 1.45 14.13
CA TYR A 732 13.03 0.75 12.95
C TYR A 732 13.44 -0.70 13.24
N VAL A 733 14.06 -0.97 14.40
CA VAL A 733 14.39 -2.35 14.82
C VAL A 733 13.12 -3.21 14.89
N TRP A 734 12.02 -2.67 15.40
CA TRP A 734 10.75 -3.40 15.49
C TRP A 734 10.10 -3.62 14.13
N MET A 735 10.09 -2.63 13.24
CA MET A 735 9.54 -2.78 11.89
C MET A 735 10.24 -3.88 11.09
N ASP A 736 11.56 -3.96 11.21
CA ASP A 736 12.35 -5.00 10.57
C ASP A 736 12.19 -6.36 11.29
N ALA A 737 12.13 -6.38 12.62
CA ALA A 737 11.98 -7.62 13.40
C ALA A 737 10.60 -8.30 13.29
N ILE A 738 9.53 -7.51 13.19
CA ILE A 738 8.14 -8.00 13.21
C ILE A 738 7.60 -8.20 11.79
N TYR A 739 7.87 -7.25 10.89
CA TYR A 739 7.27 -7.22 9.56
C TYR A 739 8.28 -7.45 8.41
N GLY A 740 9.57 -7.62 8.71
CA GLY A 740 10.60 -7.77 7.68
C GLY A 740 10.69 -6.55 6.77
N VAL A 741 10.39 -5.36 7.30
CA VAL A 741 10.48 -4.11 6.53
C VAL A 741 11.93 -3.90 6.11
N ASP A 742 12.16 -3.84 4.81
CA ASP A 742 13.46 -3.53 4.23
C ASP A 742 13.82 -2.06 4.54
N LEU A 743 14.65 -1.87 5.57
CA LEU A 743 15.01 -0.54 6.06
C LEU A 743 15.82 0.28 5.05
N ASP A 744 16.50 -0.36 4.09
CA ASP A 744 17.20 0.35 3.00
C ASP A 744 16.21 1.01 2.04
N LYS A 745 14.97 0.49 1.98
CA LYS A 745 13.88 0.97 1.11
C LYS A 745 12.73 1.62 1.89
N TYR A 746 12.86 1.73 3.21
CA TYR A 746 11.79 2.27 4.05
C TYR A 746 11.69 3.80 3.95
N ALA A 747 10.48 4.24 3.62
CA ALA A 747 10.09 5.59 3.20
C ALA A 747 10.16 6.71 4.22
N HIS A 748 10.73 6.45 5.39
CA HIS A 748 10.67 7.39 6.48
C HIS A 748 11.95 8.22 6.56
N ASP A 749 11.78 9.54 6.59
CA ASP A 749 12.82 10.50 6.96
C ASP A 749 12.56 10.97 8.39
N ASP A 750 13.50 10.68 9.28
CA ASP A 750 13.51 11.10 10.69
C ASP A 750 14.19 12.47 10.89
N GLY A 751 14.84 13.00 9.84
CA GLY A 751 15.50 14.30 9.85
C GLY A 751 16.85 14.34 10.58
N TYR A 752 17.42 13.19 10.95
CA TYR A 752 18.74 13.10 11.60
C TYR A 752 19.88 13.04 10.56
N GLN A 753 21.09 13.47 10.98
CA GLN A 753 22.31 13.23 10.20
C GLN A 753 22.82 11.81 10.41
N THR A 754 22.54 11.23 11.58
CA THR A 754 22.86 9.84 11.88
C THR A 754 21.86 8.90 11.18
N ASP A 755 22.36 7.98 10.37
CA ASP A 755 21.54 7.01 9.64
C ASP A 755 21.02 5.90 10.57
N LEU A 756 19.84 6.14 11.16
CA LEU A 756 19.21 5.21 12.09
C LEU A 756 18.70 3.95 11.41
N LYS A 757 18.28 4.02 10.14
CA LYS A 757 17.81 2.85 9.37
C LYS A 757 18.94 1.87 9.10
N ALA A 758 20.09 2.38 8.65
CA ALA A 758 21.28 1.55 8.48
C ALA A 758 21.75 0.94 9.81
N LEU A 759 21.63 1.69 10.92
CA LEU A 759 21.99 1.19 12.24
C LEU A 759 21.05 0.09 12.73
N ALA A 760 19.72 0.28 12.62
CA ALA A 760 18.72 -0.73 12.95
C ALA A 760 18.89 -1.99 12.11
N LYS A 761 19.13 -1.84 10.80
CA LYS A 761 19.47 -2.94 9.90
C LYS A 761 20.72 -3.70 10.38
N SER A 762 21.79 -2.99 10.72
CA SER A 762 23.02 -3.61 11.22
C SER A 762 22.80 -4.37 12.54
N ILE A 763 21.99 -3.83 13.46
CA ILE A 763 21.67 -4.49 14.73
C ILE A 763 21.02 -5.84 14.45
N MET A 764 20.07 -5.84 13.54
CA MET A 764 19.27 -7.03 13.32
C MET A 764 19.89 -8.02 12.32
N ASP A 765 20.73 -7.56 11.37
CA ASP A 765 21.59 -8.44 10.56
C ASP A 765 22.64 -9.16 11.43
N ALA A 766 23.04 -8.55 12.55
CA ALA A 766 23.94 -9.16 13.53
C ALA A 766 23.20 -10.04 14.56
N HIS A 767 21.87 -9.93 14.67
CA HIS A 767 21.07 -10.75 15.57
C HIS A 767 21.09 -12.21 15.12
N ASN A 768 21.04 -13.14 16.08
CA ASN A 768 21.07 -14.56 15.75
C ASN A 768 19.77 -14.96 15.01
N PRO A 769 19.85 -15.43 13.75
CA PRO A 769 18.67 -15.73 12.95
C PRO A 769 17.77 -16.82 13.54
N ASP A 770 18.30 -17.70 14.40
CA ASP A 770 17.51 -18.73 15.10
C ASP A 770 16.45 -18.14 16.05
N TYR A 771 16.56 -16.84 16.39
CA TYR A 771 15.66 -16.13 17.28
C TYR A 771 14.93 -14.97 16.61
N ASN A 772 15.03 -14.82 15.29
CA ASN A 772 14.27 -13.82 14.53
C ASN A 772 12.79 -14.21 14.39
N GLY A 773 11.95 -13.20 14.15
CA GLY A 773 10.55 -13.41 13.76
C GLY A 773 10.43 -14.03 12.36
N PRO A 774 9.29 -14.65 12.04
CA PRO A 774 9.11 -15.41 10.80
C PRO A 774 9.08 -14.54 9.53
N ASN A 775 8.79 -13.25 9.67
CA ASN A 775 8.68 -12.31 8.55
C ASN A 775 10.02 -11.70 8.12
N ARG A 776 11.12 -12.01 8.83
CA ARG A 776 12.45 -11.44 8.60
C ARG A 776 13.38 -12.38 7.83
#